data_AF-E1R8G9-F1
#
_entry.id   AF-E1R8G9-F1
#
_cell.length_a   1.000
_cell.length_b   1.000
_cell.length_c   1.000
_cell.angle_alpha   90.00
_cell.angle_beta   90.00
_cell.angle_gamma   90.00
#
_symmetry.space_group_name_H-M   'P 1'
#
loop_
_entity.id
_entity.type
_entity.pdbx_description
1 polymer ?
#
loop_
_entity_poly.entity_id
_entity_poly.type
_entity_poly.pdbx_seq_one_letter_code
_entity_poly.pdbx_strand_id
1 'polypeptide(L)'
;MEQGKGSLKIEINEGGLNATLVLTADPEGEVWSLPKVQNVLEEKGIIEGVSKAAVQEALQAFAEAEAGISVRKEIARGTEPEPATSEYYEWKELPLPESLKTQADRLFLEYAFPDIKIKRTEKVKVRKKVLKKSKLLFVAPKEQIVEEWQKKIVEEPAPINPKVAATGYVEQGEYIAELRAGEPGKDGRSVLGKPLSPDPAKPILFYPGKGVKVDRNGLVAEKSGFFRRGSNWVEVFDFLSHSWELSLSKDKATLLFAFTPGHREASIPEPSLIISKAGEEFGFSVEQLKGPDKLREVMTRSVQTGKALERIPLTRDRDAFFSVEASSDNLKGLLTVVKGSGRGKPLILRDVGAAIKASGFSGLDFGKIQNDLLEFYHGNGIELRDYLLAEGAAPSRGEDRSFDFSVDFLPETEYEALKVGESGFPSEEAYPMSQARSLARVAEGTVVGVLSSAQEGSPGKDVYGKVIPGIPGIDPHIELLENVRMEKERFIAETAGLLEVFDGADGIILRVRPYRDAEVKIELSTDKMEAWLTIEPPAGSGTKANRSEIDQALKEVGIVKGIIEEAITDALEISGAGSPVRRSVVARGKRPDDAGGSRIALIADRASGKGVTITRSGRADYRNQDRFVSVKAGALLAEILPNDQPAEDGWDLTGKPISAKDAPALDIDIGENIRQEEEGNRIKLYAACSGEFVYEKKKLDILKVHTVSGDVDFSSGNVKFSGTVAVSGSVRSGFSILAEGHVKVAGNAESSLISSGESITIAQGIVGGGKAVIRAKSSIETIFAEQATLLAVGSVSMKNACLRCMVKCNGRLRLVGEKGNLIGGVVRAREGVIAANIGNPKGSRTEISFGQDYLVMDRIELEEREVKKLRNALARIDTTMASLEKQGDKGRLEMARKEKLKMMKMLEKRSMLLFTLRERFEQHFDSSVVVRGTVYPGVVIESHGRYWSTETPKKGITLIFDQETGRIIEVSEAEPKEGEKSA
;
A
#
# COMPACT_ATOMS: atom_id res chain seq x y z
N MET A 1 57.32 105.96 10.99
CA MET A 1 56.12 105.35 11.58
C MET A 1 55.78 106.18 12.79
N GLU A 2 54.67 106.91 12.72
CA GLU A 2 54.15 107.68 13.84
C GLU A 2 53.89 106.72 15.00
N GLN A 3 54.42 107.04 16.18
CA GLN A 3 54.21 106.23 17.38
C GLN A 3 53.13 106.92 18.19
N GLY A 4 51.98 106.25 18.37
CA GLY A 4 50.89 106.74 19.20
C GLY A 4 51.32 106.94 20.65
N LYS A 5 50.84 108.02 21.27
CA LYS A 5 51.04 108.32 22.68
C LYS A 5 49.75 108.08 23.46
N GLY A 6 49.86 107.48 24.63
CA GLY A 6 48.72 107.29 25.51
C GLY A 6 48.89 106.18 26.52
N SER A 7 47.79 105.54 26.88
CA SER A 7 47.77 104.44 27.86
C SER A 7 47.43 103.10 27.22
N LEU A 8 47.98 102.03 27.78
CA LEU A 8 47.77 100.66 27.33
C LEU A 8 47.12 99.83 28.44
N LYS A 9 46.05 99.13 28.08
CA LYS A 9 45.43 98.10 28.90
C LYS A 9 45.27 96.83 28.08
N ILE A 10 45.47 95.67 28.70
CA ILE A 10 45.12 94.38 28.10
C ILE A 10 43.97 93.80 28.89
N GLU A 11 42.89 93.48 28.18
CA GLU A 11 41.68 92.86 28.72
C GLU A 11 41.67 91.39 28.29
N ILE A 12 41.63 90.48 29.25
CA ILE A 12 41.48 89.05 29.01
C ILE A 12 40.00 88.71 29.28
N ASN A 13 39.36 87.97 28.38
CA ASN A 13 37.96 87.56 28.57
C ASN A 13 37.78 86.63 29.78
N GLU A 14 36.56 86.58 30.32
CA GLU A 14 36.21 85.59 31.34
C GLU A 14 36.45 84.18 30.77
N GLY A 15 37.34 83.41 31.41
CA GLY A 15 37.80 82.11 30.92
C GLY A 15 39.21 82.10 30.32
N GLY A 16 39.83 83.26 30.06
CA GLY A 16 41.25 83.33 29.70
C GLY A 16 41.60 82.93 28.26
N LEU A 17 40.62 82.74 27.38
CA LEU A 17 40.82 82.24 26.03
C LEU A 17 41.33 83.31 25.05
N ASN A 18 41.01 84.59 25.27
CA ASN A 18 41.36 85.68 24.35
C ASN A 18 41.93 86.87 25.12
N ALA A 19 42.99 87.50 24.59
CA ALA A 19 43.51 88.77 25.08
C ALA A 19 43.27 89.87 24.04
N THR A 20 42.68 90.96 24.49
CA THR A 20 42.40 92.16 23.70
C THR A 20 43.27 93.32 24.18
N LEU A 21 44.03 93.89 23.26
CA LEU A 21 44.81 95.10 23.48
C LEU A 21 43.88 96.31 23.35
N VAL A 22 43.90 97.18 24.36
CA VAL A 22 43.15 98.43 24.41
C VAL A 22 44.15 99.57 24.57
N LEU A 23 44.28 100.40 23.55
CA LEU A 23 45.16 101.57 23.54
C LEU A 23 44.32 102.84 23.51
N THR A 24 44.47 103.73 24.48
CA THR A 24 43.69 104.98 24.58
C THR A 24 44.59 106.18 24.35
N ALA A 25 44.28 106.96 23.32
CA ALA A 25 45.18 108.01 22.83
C ALA A 25 45.18 109.21 23.79
N ASP A 26 46.36 109.64 24.22
CA ASP A 26 46.57 110.80 25.09
C ASP A 26 47.89 111.48 24.67
N PRO A 27 47.86 112.73 24.17
CA PRO A 27 49.05 113.44 23.70
C PRO A 27 50.16 113.60 24.74
N GLU A 28 49.82 113.61 26.04
CA GLU A 28 50.79 113.69 27.16
C GLU A 28 51.23 112.30 27.68
N GLY A 29 50.67 111.22 27.12
CA GLY A 29 50.93 109.85 27.53
C GLY A 29 52.22 109.23 26.99
N GLU A 30 52.45 107.98 27.39
CA GLU A 30 53.65 107.23 27.01
C GLU A 30 53.61 106.80 25.53
N VAL A 31 54.78 106.79 24.88
CA VAL A 31 54.93 106.28 23.50
C VAL A 31 54.99 104.75 23.50
N TRP A 32 54.05 104.11 22.80
CA TRP A 32 53.97 102.65 22.68
C TRP A 32 54.53 102.16 21.34
N SER A 33 55.42 101.18 21.39
CA SER A 33 56.02 100.54 20.22
C SER A 33 55.82 99.02 20.29
N LEU A 34 55.94 98.32 19.16
CA LEU A 34 55.76 96.86 19.12
C LEU A 34 56.66 96.13 20.15
N PRO A 35 57.96 96.43 20.30
CA PRO A 35 58.79 95.81 21.35
C PRO A 35 58.30 96.10 22.77
N LYS A 36 57.82 97.32 23.05
CA LYS A 36 57.25 97.66 24.36
C LYS A 36 55.96 96.87 24.65
N VAL A 37 55.06 96.76 23.67
CA VAL A 37 53.83 95.97 23.82
C VAL A 37 54.17 94.50 24.01
N GLN A 38 55.15 93.96 23.28
CA GLN A 38 55.61 92.58 23.45
C GLN A 38 56.16 92.33 24.86
N ASN A 39 56.99 93.24 25.40
CA ASN A 39 57.45 93.13 26.79
C ASN A 39 56.28 93.14 27.78
N VAL A 40 55.28 94.00 27.59
CA VAL A 40 54.10 94.03 28.47
C VAL A 40 53.28 92.74 28.35
N LEU A 41 53.19 92.12 27.16
CA LEU A 41 52.53 90.82 27.00
C LEU A 41 53.30 89.71 27.73
N GLU A 42 54.63 89.70 27.63
CA GLU A 42 55.49 88.77 28.37
C GLU A 42 55.41 88.97 29.89
N GLU A 43 55.45 90.21 30.38
CA GLU A 43 55.29 90.55 31.81
C GLU A 43 53.92 90.13 32.35
N LYS A 44 52.87 90.25 31.53
CA LYS A 44 51.52 89.78 31.87
C LYS A 44 51.32 88.28 31.66
N GLY A 45 52.35 87.56 31.21
CA GLY A 45 52.32 86.11 31.00
C GLY A 45 51.47 85.66 29.81
N ILE A 46 51.17 86.56 28.87
CA ILE A 46 50.37 86.27 27.66
C ILE A 46 51.34 85.73 26.60
N ILE A 47 51.45 84.39 26.55
CA ILE A 47 52.46 83.68 25.76
C ILE A 47 51.87 82.78 24.67
N GLU A 48 50.62 82.36 24.81
CA GLU A 48 49.96 81.44 23.88
C GLU A 48 49.12 82.20 22.84
N GLY A 49 49.32 81.88 21.56
CA GLY A 49 48.50 82.37 20.46
C GLY A 49 48.57 83.87 20.16
N VAL A 50 49.65 84.55 20.56
CA VAL A 50 49.87 85.99 20.29
C VAL A 50 50.11 86.23 18.79
N SER A 51 49.27 87.08 18.18
CA SER A 51 49.42 87.52 16.80
C SER A 51 50.20 88.83 16.72
N LYS A 52 51.46 88.73 16.29
CA LYS A 52 52.32 89.90 16.07
C LYS A 52 51.73 90.89 15.07
N ALA A 53 51.06 90.38 14.03
CA ALA A 53 50.37 91.20 13.03
C ALA A 53 49.21 92.00 13.65
N ALA A 54 48.38 91.37 14.48
CA ALA A 54 47.26 92.05 15.13
C ALA A 54 47.73 93.16 16.10
N VAL A 55 48.85 92.95 16.80
CA VAL A 55 49.45 94.00 17.65
C VAL A 55 49.96 95.18 16.81
N GLN A 56 50.57 94.92 15.65
CA GLN A 56 51.01 95.98 14.74
C GLN A 56 49.83 96.77 14.17
N GLU A 57 48.78 96.08 13.73
CA GLU A 57 47.55 96.72 13.26
C GLU A 57 46.93 97.62 14.34
N ALA A 58 46.90 97.14 15.59
CA ALA A 58 46.38 97.92 16.71
C ALA A 58 47.23 99.17 16.99
N LEU A 59 48.56 99.06 16.92
CA LEU A 59 49.47 100.18 17.10
C LEU A 59 49.40 101.20 15.95
N GLN A 60 49.19 100.74 14.72
CA GLN A 60 49.02 101.63 13.57
C GLN A 60 47.72 102.41 13.67
N ALA A 61 46.60 101.74 13.96
CA ALA A 61 45.32 102.41 14.21
C ALA A 61 45.39 103.35 15.43
N PHE A 62 46.22 103.02 16.43
CA PHE A 62 46.43 103.85 17.61
C PHE A 62 47.22 105.13 17.31
N ALA A 63 48.18 105.09 16.38
CA ALA A 63 48.92 106.28 15.95
C ALA A 63 48.02 107.31 15.25
N GLU A 64 46.96 106.84 14.58
CA GLU A 64 45.99 107.66 13.85
C GLU A 64 44.78 108.09 14.70
N ALA A 65 44.68 107.61 15.96
CA ALA A 65 43.51 107.85 16.80
C ALA A 65 43.52 109.25 17.45
N GLU A 66 42.36 109.92 17.45
CA GLU A 66 42.16 111.20 18.13
C GLU A 66 42.23 111.04 19.66
N ALA A 67 42.66 112.11 20.35
CA ALA A 67 42.80 112.12 21.81
C ALA A 67 41.49 111.71 22.51
N GLY A 68 41.59 110.77 23.46
CA GLY A 68 40.46 110.19 24.19
C GLY A 68 39.81 108.98 23.53
N ILE A 69 40.10 108.66 22.26
CA ILE A 69 39.58 107.46 21.59
C ILE A 69 40.42 106.23 21.93
N SER A 70 39.75 105.09 22.15
CA SER A 70 40.39 103.81 22.46
C SER A 70 40.32 102.85 21.28
N VAL A 71 41.47 102.36 20.82
CA VAL A 71 41.59 101.28 19.82
C VAL A 71 41.59 99.95 20.54
N ARG A 72 40.70 99.04 20.13
CA ARG A 72 40.56 97.70 20.70
C ARG A 72 40.81 96.64 19.64
N LYS A 73 41.71 95.69 19.91
CA LYS A 73 42.02 94.59 18.98
C LYS A 73 42.36 93.32 19.74
N GLU A 74 41.77 92.19 19.33
CA GLU A 74 42.20 90.89 19.83
C GLU A 74 43.61 90.58 19.31
N ILE A 75 44.53 90.34 20.23
CA ILE A 75 45.96 90.17 19.93
C ILE A 75 46.50 88.80 20.33
N ALA A 76 45.77 88.03 21.14
CA ALA A 76 46.13 86.64 21.43
C ALA A 76 44.87 85.79 21.59
N ARG A 77 44.93 84.54 21.12
CA ARG A 77 43.86 83.54 21.28
C ARG A 77 44.45 82.17 21.63
N GLY A 78 44.04 81.63 22.76
CA GLY A 78 44.40 80.30 23.23
C GLY A 78 43.72 79.17 22.44
N THR A 79 44.01 77.93 22.78
CA THR A 79 43.40 76.73 22.18
C THR A 79 42.18 76.31 22.98
N GLU A 80 41.03 76.14 22.33
CA GLU A 80 39.81 75.65 22.99
C GLU A 80 39.95 74.17 23.39
N PRO A 81 39.37 73.75 24.53
CA PRO A 81 39.33 72.34 24.91
C PRO A 81 38.42 71.53 23.99
N GLU A 82 38.81 70.29 23.68
CA GLU A 82 37.96 69.34 22.96
C GLU A 82 37.07 68.61 23.98
N PRO A 83 35.73 68.66 23.87
CA PRO A 83 34.85 68.05 24.86
C PRO A 83 34.97 66.52 24.87
N ALA A 84 34.77 65.91 26.05
CA ALA A 84 34.72 64.46 26.16
C ALA A 84 33.50 63.90 25.40
N THR A 85 33.68 62.78 24.70
CA THR A 85 32.53 62.08 24.09
C THR A 85 31.84 61.21 25.14
N SER A 86 30.53 61.03 24.98
CA SER A 86 29.72 60.23 25.92
C SER A 86 29.86 58.75 25.62
N GLU A 87 29.66 57.90 26.63
CA GLU A 87 29.50 56.46 26.42
C GLU A 87 28.36 56.19 25.44
N TYR A 88 28.49 55.13 24.64
CA TYR A 88 27.47 54.73 23.67
C TYR A 88 27.33 53.22 23.59
N TYR A 89 26.17 52.76 23.15
CA TYR A 89 25.92 51.34 22.90
C TYR A 89 26.30 50.99 21.45
N GLU A 90 27.27 50.10 21.29
CA GLU A 90 27.59 49.44 20.03
C GLU A 90 26.69 48.22 19.87
N TRP A 91 25.79 48.27 18.89
CA TRP A 91 24.76 47.24 18.67
C TRP A 91 25.32 46.03 17.94
N LYS A 92 24.98 44.82 18.41
CA LYS A 92 25.31 43.59 17.68
C LYS A 92 24.37 43.39 16.48
N GLU A 93 24.91 42.81 15.41
CA GLU A 93 24.12 42.32 14.28
C GLU A 93 23.47 40.99 14.65
N LEU A 94 22.22 41.05 15.06
CA LEU A 94 21.42 39.90 15.49
C LEU A 94 20.23 39.74 14.54
N PRO A 95 20.43 39.20 13.32
CA PRO A 95 19.39 39.16 12.30
C PRO A 95 18.22 38.27 12.71
N LEU A 96 17.02 38.62 12.25
CA LEU A 96 15.83 37.79 12.42
C LEU A 96 15.89 36.58 11.49
N PRO A 97 15.85 35.32 11.99
CA PRO A 97 15.82 34.15 11.13
C PRO A 97 14.61 34.16 10.19
N GLU A 98 14.81 33.83 8.92
CA GLU A 98 13.75 33.90 7.90
C GLU A 98 12.54 33.01 8.25
N SER A 99 12.79 31.84 8.85
CA SER A 99 11.76 30.91 9.34
C SER A 99 10.87 31.48 10.45
N LEU A 100 11.31 32.54 11.13
CA LEU A 100 10.61 33.19 12.25
C LEU A 100 10.02 34.55 11.88
N LYS A 101 10.23 35.01 10.64
CA LYS A 101 9.84 36.35 10.20
C LYS A 101 8.33 36.59 10.34
N THR A 102 7.51 35.62 9.94
CA THR A 102 6.05 35.73 10.01
C THR A 102 5.51 35.85 11.44
N GLN A 103 6.11 35.12 12.39
CA GLN A 103 5.72 35.14 13.80
C GLN A 103 6.17 36.44 14.45
N ALA A 104 7.38 36.91 14.12
CA ALA A 104 7.88 38.21 14.57
C ALA A 104 7.02 39.36 14.04
N ASP A 105 6.68 39.38 12.74
CA ASP A 105 5.84 40.41 12.14
C ASP A 105 4.47 40.49 12.83
N ARG A 106 3.84 39.33 13.11
CA ARG A 106 2.58 39.26 13.85
C ARG A 106 2.72 39.82 15.26
N LEU A 107 3.77 39.42 15.97
CA LEU A 107 4.00 39.85 17.35
C LEU A 107 4.31 41.35 17.41
N PHE A 108 5.09 41.88 16.49
CA PHE A 108 5.37 43.31 16.39
C PHE A 108 4.12 44.12 16.00
N LEU A 109 3.20 43.56 15.21
CA LEU A 109 1.89 44.16 14.93
C LEU A 109 0.98 44.17 16.16
N GLU A 110 0.94 43.08 16.94
CA GLU A 110 0.16 43.00 18.19
C GLU A 110 0.62 44.05 19.20
N TYR A 111 1.95 44.20 19.34
CA TYR A 111 2.59 45.16 20.25
C TYR A 111 3.10 46.39 19.49
N ALA A 112 2.32 47.04 18.63
CA ALA A 112 2.80 48.08 17.73
C ALA A 112 3.60 49.24 18.38
N PHE A 113 3.35 49.55 19.65
CA PHE A 113 4.04 50.61 20.40
C PHE A 113 4.86 50.05 21.58
N PRO A 114 6.07 50.57 21.84
CA PRO A 114 6.86 50.19 23.03
C PRO A 114 6.23 50.74 24.32
N ASP A 115 5.93 49.87 25.29
CA ASP A 115 5.41 50.22 26.62
C ASP A 115 6.53 50.13 27.68
N ILE A 116 7.44 51.11 27.67
CA ILE A 116 8.55 51.19 28.62
C ILE A 116 8.21 52.22 29.69
N LYS A 117 8.30 51.80 30.96
CA LYS A 117 7.93 52.62 32.12
C LYS A 117 9.14 52.90 32.99
N ILE A 118 9.23 54.12 33.52
CA ILE A 118 10.19 54.50 34.55
C ILE A 118 9.48 54.60 35.91
N LYS A 119 10.20 54.22 36.96
CA LYS A 119 9.70 54.28 38.34
C LYS A 119 10.17 55.56 39.01
N ARG A 120 9.25 56.45 39.31
CA ARG A 120 9.51 57.66 40.08
C ARG A 120 9.04 57.48 41.51
N THR A 121 9.92 57.75 42.48
CA THR A 121 9.55 57.67 43.90
C THR A 121 9.06 59.03 44.36
N GLU A 122 7.78 59.08 44.75
CA GLU A 122 7.18 60.25 45.38
C GLU A 122 7.04 60.01 46.89
N LYS A 123 7.30 61.03 47.69
CA LYS A 123 6.94 61.00 49.11
C LYS A 123 5.53 61.56 49.24
N VAL A 124 4.58 60.71 49.59
CA VAL A 124 3.19 61.12 49.85
C VAL A 124 2.89 61.04 51.33
N LYS A 125 2.14 62.04 51.81
CA LYS A 125 1.75 62.16 53.21
C LYS A 125 0.47 61.35 53.43
N VAL A 126 0.56 60.26 54.20
CA VAL A 126 -0.58 59.36 54.48
C VAL A 126 -1.05 59.58 55.92
N ARG A 127 -2.36 59.78 56.10
CA ARG A 127 -3.00 59.94 57.42
C ARG A 127 -3.38 58.57 57.97
N LYS A 128 -2.75 58.15 59.07
CA LYS A 128 -3.06 56.88 59.75
C LYS A 128 -3.69 57.17 61.11
N LYS A 129 -4.81 56.52 61.42
CA LYS A 129 -5.38 56.51 62.77
C LYS A 129 -4.56 55.57 63.64
N VAL A 130 -3.96 56.08 64.72
CA VAL A 130 -3.16 55.30 65.66
C VAL A 130 -3.69 55.54 67.07
N LEU A 131 -3.93 54.47 67.82
CA LEU A 131 -4.38 54.53 69.22
C LEU A 131 -3.18 54.78 70.13
N LYS A 132 -3.08 55.98 70.70
CA LYS A 132 -2.00 56.31 71.64
C LYS A 132 -2.44 55.93 73.06
N LYS A 133 -1.77 54.93 73.65
CA LYS A 133 -2.00 54.56 75.06
C LYS A 133 -1.63 55.72 75.97
N SER A 134 -2.51 56.01 76.94
CA SER A 134 -2.28 57.00 77.97
C SER A 134 -1.09 56.61 78.85
N LYS A 135 -0.32 57.59 79.34
CA LYS A 135 0.75 57.36 80.35
C LYS A 135 0.18 57.06 81.76
N LEU A 136 -1.13 57.15 81.95
CA LEU A 136 -1.84 56.83 83.20
C LEU A 136 -2.54 55.48 83.07
N LEU A 137 -2.37 54.61 84.09
CA LEU A 137 -2.64 53.17 84.04
C LEU A 137 -4.13 52.75 83.85
N PHE A 138 -5.09 53.69 83.81
CA PHE A 138 -6.53 53.38 83.75
C PHE A 138 -7.33 54.24 82.74
N VAL A 139 -6.68 54.85 81.75
CA VAL A 139 -7.37 55.68 80.73
C VAL A 139 -7.37 54.98 79.37
N ALA A 140 -8.56 54.85 78.76
CA ALA A 140 -8.73 54.25 77.44
C ALA A 140 -7.88 54.98 76.36
N PRO A 141 -7.25 54.27 75.41
CA PRO A 141 -6.41 54.88 74.40
C PRO A 141 -7.22 55.85 73.52
N LYS A 142 -6.69 57.04 73.26
CA LYS A 142 -7.35 58.07 72.43
C LYS A 142 -6.91 57.88 70.97
N GLU A 143 -7.87 57.88 70.04
CA GLU A 143 -7.57 57.89 68.59
C GLU A 143 -6.83 59.18 68.23
N GLN A 144 -5.61 59.06 67.69
CA GLN A 144 -4.83 60.17 67.16
C GLN A 144 -4.55 59.92 65.68
N ILE A 145 -4.86 60.91 64.84
CA ILE A 145 -4.46 60.89 63.42
C ILE A 145 -3.00 61.33 63.38
N VAL A 146 -2.12 60.45 62.91
CA VAL A 146 -0.70 60.73 62.72
C VAL A 146 -0.44 60.79 61.22
N GLU A 147 0.29 61.82 60.79
CA GLU A 147 0.71 61.98 59.39
C GLU A 147 2.09 61.36 59.20
N GLU A 148 2.20 60.36 58.33
CA GLU A 148 3.44 59.64 58.04
C GLU A 148 3.80 59.81 56.55
N TRP A 149 5.07 60.09 56.26
CA TRP A 149 5.56 60.15 54.89
C TRP A 149 5.84 58.74 54.39
N GLN A 150 5.07 58.28 53.40
CA GLN A 150 5.29 56.99 52.75
C GLN A 150 5.85 57.20 51.34
N LYS A 151 6.83 56.36 50.97
CA LYS A 151 7.33 56.30 49.59
C LYS A 151 6.28 55.61 48.73
N LYS A 152 5.70 56.33 47.78
CA LYS A 152 4.84 55.80 46.73
C LYS A 152 5.64 55.77 45.44
N ILE A 153 5.81 54.58 44.89
CA ILE A 153 6.41 54.41 43.57
C ILE A 153 5.29 54.63 42.55
N VAL A 154 5.46 55.60 41.67
CA VAL A 154 4.57 55.90 40.55
C VAL A 154 5.28 55.47 39.28
N GLU A 155 4.60 54.70 38.43
CA GLU A 155 5.09 54.30 37.11
C GLU A 155 4.56 55.28 36.06
N GLU A 156 5.46 55.86 35.28
CA GLU A 156 5.13 56.76 34.17
C GLU A 156 5.84 56.32 32.88
N PRO A 157 5.30 56.62 31.68
CA PRO A 157 5.95 56.27 30.42
C PRO A 157 7.34 56.91 30.31
N ALA A 158 8.32 56.12 29.89
CA ALA A 158 9.66 56.60 29.62
C ALA A 158 9.65 57.59 28.42
N PRO A 159 10.46 58.66 28.43
CA PRO A 159 10.57 59.61 27.32
C PRO A 159 11.40 59.01 26.17
N ILE A 160 10.80 58.05 25.46
CA ILE A 160 11.41 57.32 24.34
C ILE A 160 10.96 57.88 22.98
N ASN A 161 11.79 57.71 21.95
CA ASN A 161 11.34 57.85 20.56
C ASN A 161 10.73 56.51 20.10
N PRO A 162 9.41 56.41 19.87
CA PRO A 162 8.76 55.13 19.61
C PRO A 162 9.13 54.50 18.25
N LYS A 163 9.84 55.21 17.37
CA LYS A 163 10.27 54.67 16.07
C LYS A 163 11.24 53.51 16.25
N VAL A 164 10.85 52.35 15.74
CA VAL A 164 11.72 51.16 15.68
C VAL A 164 12.83 51.39 14.65
N ALA A 165 14.06 51.20 15.09
CA ALA A 165 15.27 51.33 14.29
C ALA A 165 15.80 49.98 13.79
N ALA A 166 15.66 48.91 14.58
CA ALA A 166 16.03 47.55 14.18
C ALA A 166 15.23 46.50 14.94
N THR A 167 15.12 45.31 14.35
CA THR A 167 14.50 44.12 14.92
C THR A 167 15.38 42.90 14.66
N GLY A 168 15.29 41.89 15.52
CA GLY A 168 16.09 40.69 15.36
C GLY A 168 15.71 39.58 16.34
N TYR A 169 16.56 38.57 16.45
CA TYR A 169 16.42 37.47 17.40
C TYR A 169 17.69 37.36 18.25
N VAL A 170 17.54 37.16 19.56
CA VAL A 170 18.65 37.08 20.51
C VAL A 170 18.45 35.88 21.43
N GLU A 171 19.54 35.22 21.81
CA GLU A 171 19.49 34.13 22.79
C GLU A 171 19.61 34.65 24.23
N GLN A 172 19.03 33.91 25.17
CA GLN A 172 19.13 34.23 26.59
C GLN A 172 20.61 34.36 27.03
N GLY A 173 20.94 35.46 27.68
CA GLY A 173 22.29 35.74 28.18
C GLY A 173 23.24 36.35 27.13
N GLU A 174 22.81 36.50 25.87
CA GLU A 174 23.58 37.15 24.83
C GLU A 174 23.48 38.68 24.92
N TYR A 175 24.57 39.38 24.58
CA TYR A 175 24.60 40.84 24.50
C TYR A 175 23.88 41.33 23.24
N ILE A 176 22.89 42.20 23.43
CA ILE A 176 22.20 42.93 22.36
C ILE A 176 23.05 44.13 21.91
N ALA A 177 23.73 44.75 22.87
CA ALA A 177 24.69 45.83 22.62
C ALA A 177 25.78 45.82 23.68
N GLU A 178 26.98 46.26 23.29
CA GLU A 178 28.12 46.46 24.20
C GLU A 178 28.26 47.96 24.52
N LEU A 179 28.52 48.28 25.78
CA LEU A 179 28.79 49.64 26.21
C LEU A 179 30.24 49.99 25.83
N ARG A 180 30.42 51.02 25.01
CA ARG A 180 31.72 51.58 24.66
C ARG A 180 31.96 52.86 25.45
N ALA A 181 33.17 52.93 26.03
CA ALA A 181 33.62 54.12 26.72
C ALA A 181 33.70 55.30 25.74
N GLY A 182 33.30 56.48 26.20
CA GLY A 182 33.61 57.72 25.50
C GLY A 182 35.10 58.03 25.55
N GLU A 183 35.57 58.80 24.59
CA GLU A 183 36.93 59.33 24.59
C GLU A 183 37.04 60.50 25.57
N PRO A 184 38.11 60.55 26.39
CA PRO A 184 38.36 61.69 27.26
C PRO A 184 38.54 62.96 26.42
N GLY A 185 37.99 64.07 26.89
CA GLY A 185 38.21 65.37 26.27
C GLY A 185 39.69 65.76 26.35
N LYS A 186 40.13 66.64 25.46
CA LYS A 186 41.49 67.18 25.48
C LYS A 186 41.49 68.58 26.08
N ASP A 187 42.43 68.83 26.98
CA ASP A 187 42.61 70.16 27.59
C ASP A 187 42.99 71.20 26.52
N GLY A 188 42.34 72.35 26.58
CA GLY A 188 42.74 73.56 25.87
C GLY A 188 43.83 74.31 26.63
N ARG A 189 44.28 75.45 26.10
CA ARG A 189 45.20 76.37 26.78
C ARG A 189 44.70 77.80 26.67
N SER A 190 44.63 78.50 27.80
CA SER A 190 44.40 79.94 27.86
C SER A 190 45.55 80.72 27.22
N VAL A 191 45.32 81.99 26.87
CA VAL A 191 46.40 82.90 26.41
C VAL A 191 47.53 83.07 27.43
N LEU A 192 47.27 82.74 28.70
CA LEU A 192 48.23 82.77 29.82
C LEU A 192 48.98 81.44 30.01
N GLY A 193 48.80 80.46 29.11
CA GLY A 193 49.43 79.14 29.20
C GLY A 193 48.81 78.20 30.27
N LYS A 194 47.73 78.60 30.96
CA LYS A 194 47.01 77.72 31.91
C LYS A 194 46.10 76.74 31.16
N PRO A 195 46.02 75.47 31.59
CA PRO A 195 45.14 74.48 30.98
C PRO A 195 43.67 74.85 31.18
N LEU A 196 42.85 74.64 30.14
CA LEU A 196 41.39 74.79 30.17
C LEU A 196 40.79 73.38 30.09
N SER A 197 40.09 72.95 31.13
CA SER A 197 39.50 71.62 31.16
C SER A 197 38.25 71.53 30.26
N PRO A 198 38.07 70.42 29.54
CA PRO A 198 36.87 70.19 28.73
C PRO A 198 35.63 69.96 29.60
N ASP A 199 34.47 70.23 29.02
CA ASP A 199 33.19 69.87 29.64
C ASP A 199 33.11 68.35 29.88
N PRO A 200 32.57 67.91 31.03
CA PRO A 200 32.40 66.50 31.32
C PRO A 200 31.39 65.87 30.34
N ALA A 201 31.65 64.62 29.95
CA ALA A 201 30.76 63.85 29.10
C ALA A 201 29.35 63.76 29.72
N LYS A 202 28.31 63.92 28.90
CA LYS A 202 26.92 63.77 29.33
C LYS A 202 26.61 62.28 29.57
N PRO A 203 25.84 61.92 30.61
CA PRO A 203 25.45 60.53 30.83
C PRO A 203 24.54 60.03 29.70
N ILE A 204 24.71 58.77 29.31
CA ILE A 204 23.86 58.12 28.31
C ILE A 204 22.43 57.96 28.84
N LEU A 205 21.46 58.55 28.14
CA LEU A 205 20.04 58.45 28.50
C LEU A 205 19.40 57.31 27.70
N PHE A 206 19.33 56.11 28.29
CA PHE A 206 18.84 54.90 27.64
C PHE A 206 17.85 54.12 28.52
N TYR A 207 16.79 53.58 27.91
CA TYR A 207 15.68 52.95 28.62
C TYR A 207 15.54 51.46 28.24
N PRO A 208 16.03 50.52 29.06
CA PRO A 208 15.81 49.09 28.85
C PRO A 208 14.34 48.73 29.12
N GLY A 209 13.70 48.12 28.13
CA GLY A 209 12.35 47.59 28.20
C GLY A 209 12.31 46.17 28.78
N LYS A 210 11.18 45.49 28.58
CA LYS A 210 10.97 44.13 29.09
C LYS A 210 11.98 43.16 28.49
N GLY A 211 12.48 42.22 29.30
CA GLY A 211 13.37 41.15 28.83
C GLY A 211 14.82 41.60 28.56
N VAL A 212 15.21 42.80 28.98
CA VAL A 212 16.56 43.34 28.80
C VAL A 212 17.14 43.72 30.16
N LYS A 213 18.32 43.19 30.45
CA LYS A 213 19.11 43.51 31.63
C LYS A 213 20.28 44.38 31.25
N VAL A 214 20.51 45.45 31.99
CA VAL A 214 21.72 46.25 31.89
C VAL A 214 22.76 45.68 32.83
N ASP A 215 23.96 45.39 32.33
CA ASP A 215 25.12 45.04 33.15
C ASP A 215 26.29 46.02 32.91
N ARG A 216 27.47 45.71 33.45
CA ARG A 216 28.64 46.59 33.37
C ARG A 216 29.20 46.77 31.95
N ASN A 217 28.92 45.82 31.06
CA ASN A 217 29.51 45.75 29.74
C ASN A 217 28.48 46.02 28.63
N GLY A 218 27.19 46.11 28.94
CA GLY A 218 26.18 46.39 27.92
C GLY A 218 24.75 46.02 28.29
N LEU A 219 23.98 45.69 27.25
CA LEU A 219 22.59 45.27 27.31
C LEU A 219 22.52 43.79 26.99
N VAL A 220 21.96 42.99 27.90
CA VAL A 220 21.89 41.52 27.80
C VAL A 220 20.43 41.07 27.76
N ALA A 221 20.12 40.11 26.91
CA ALA A 221 18.79 39.51 26.86
C ALA A 221 18.54 38.61 28.08
N GLU A 222 17.45 38.85 28.80
CA GLU A 222 17.04 38.01 29.94
C GLU A 222 16.41 36.68 29.49
N LYS A 223 15.94 36.62 28.25
CA LYS A 223 15.26 35.48 27.63
C LYS A 223 15.57 35.43 26.14
N SER A 224 15.52 34.24 25.54
CA SER A 224 15.61 34.10 24.09
C SER A 224 14.34 34.59 23.41
N GLY A 225 14.47 35.29 22.30
CA GLY A 225 13.33 35.66 21.47
C GLY A 225 13.53 36.89 20.60
N PHE A 226 12.43 37.49 20.16
CA PHE A 226 12.44 38.62 19.25
C PHE A 226 12.77 39.90 19.99
N PHE A 227 13.78 40.64 19.54
CA PHE A 227 14.05 41.97 20.07
C PHE A 227 13.69 43.05 19.05
N ARG A 228 13.39 44.23 19.57
CA ARG A 228 13.31 45.46 18.78
C ARG A 228 13.88 46.62 19.57
N ARG A 229 14.48 47.57 18.85
CA ARG A 229 15.08 48.76 19.46
C ARG A 229 14.70 50.03 18.73
N GLY A 230 14.66 51.14 19.47
CA GLY A 230 14.67 52.48 18.91
C GLY A 230 16.04 53.15 19.06
N SER A 231 16.05 54.48 19.08
CA SER A 231 17.28 55.27 19.28
C SER A 231 17.77 55.30 20.73
N ASN A 232 16.86 55.15 21.70
CA ASN A 232 17.17 55.25 23.13
C ASN A 232 16.45 54.20 24.00
N TRP A 233 16.03 53.09 23.38
CA TRP A 233 15.35 51.99 24.07
C TRP A 233 15.50 50.65 23.32
N VAL A 234 15.32 49.55 24.04
CA VAL A 234 15.27 48.19 23.47
C VAL A 234 14.40 47.29 24.35
N GLU A 235 13.71 46.32 23.76
CA GLU A 235 12.99 45.28 24.50
C GLU A 235 13.10 43.93 23.79
N VAL A 236 12.89 42.86 24.54
CA VAL A 236 12.94 41.46 24.08
C VAL A 236 11.63 40.77 24.46
N PHE A 237 10.97 40.20 23.46
CA PHE A 237 9.80 39.35 23.59
C PHE A 237 10.23 37.89 23.65
N ASP A 238 9.86 37.21 24.74
CA ASP A 238 10.10 35.79 24.96
C ASP A 238 9.48 34.94 23.83
N PHE A 239 10.32 34.27 23.05
CA PHE A 239 9.89 33.42 21.95
C PHE A 239 10.93 32.34 21.66
N LEU A 240 10.65 31.10 22.04
CA LEU A 240 11.48 29.93 21.73
C LEU A 240 10.85 29.08 20.64
N SER A 241 11.65 28.60 19.69
CA SER A 241 11.20 27.60 18.71
C SER A 241 11.07 26.22 19.36
N HIS A 242 10.25 25.34 18.78
CA HIS A 242 10.25 23.94 19.19
C HIS A 242 11.55 23.25 18.74
N SER A 243 12.09 22.35 19.56
CA SER A 243 13.26 21.54 19.23
C SER A 243 12.94 20.04 19.25
N TRP A 244 13.72 19.25 18.52
CA TRP A 244 13.52 17.81 18.44
C TRP A 244 14.81 17.08 18.09
N GLU A 245 14.85 15.80 18.45
CA GLU A 245 15.99 14.93 18.22
C GLU A 245 15.55 13.50 17.88
N LEU A 246 16.42 12.77 17.19
CA LEU A 246 16.27 11.36 16.89
C LEU A 246 17.43 10.60 17.53
N SER A 247 17.13 9.46 18.15
CA SER A 247 18.14 8.59 18.76
C SER A 247 17.76 7.11 18.59
N LEU A 248 18.75 6.22 18.64
CA LEU A 248 18.51 4.78 18.51
C LEU A 248 18.32 4.11 19.88
N SER A 249 17.54 3.02 19.91
CA SER A 249 17.57 2.06 21.01
C SER A 249 18.93 1.34 21.10
N LYS A 250 19.18 0.67 22.23
CA LYS A 250 20.45 -0.04 22.47
C LYS A 250 20.77 -1.11 21.42
N ASP A 251 19.74 -1.77 20.89
CA ASP A 251 19.81 -2.80 19.85
C ASP A 251 19.67 -2.21 18.42
N LYS A 252 19.58 -0.89 18.32
CA LYS A 252 19.39 -0.09 17.10
C LYS A 252 18.18 -0.45 16.25
N ALA A 253 17.25 -1.26 16.77
CA ALA A 253 16.04 -1.67 16.05
C ALA A 253 14.90 -0.64 16.14
N THR A 254 14.96 0.29 17.09
CA THR A 254 13.94 1.31 17.33
C THR A 254 14.54 2.70 17.22
N LEU A 255 13.98 3.50 16.31
CA LEU A 255 14.23 4.94 16.26
C LEU A 255 13.32 5.63 17.27
N LEU A 256 13.91 6.42 18.15
CA LEU A 256 13.27 7.16 19.23
C LEU A 256 13.25 8.64 18.86
N PHE A 257 12.11 9.27 19.08
CA PHE A 257 11.85 10.68 18.83
C PHE A 257 11.66 11.40 20.16
N ALA A 258 12.39 12.49 20.35
CA ALA A 258 12.13 13.42 21.44
C ALA A 258 11.82 14.82 20.89
N PHE A 259 10.94 15.54 21.57
CA PHE A 259 10.42 16.84 21.15
C PHE A 259 10.18 17.72 22.36
N THR A 260 10.78 18.91 22.34
CA THR A 260 10.68 19.91 23.39
C THR A 260 9.85 21.09 22.88
N PRO A 261 8.64 21.32 23.42
CA PRO A 261 7.79 22.40 22.97
C PRO A 261 8.36 23.76 23.44
N GLY A 262 8.72 24.62 22.48
CA GLY A 262 8.90 26.06 22.68
C GLY A 262 7.59 26.85 22.82
N HIS A 263 7.58 28.10 22.36
CA HIS A 263 6.44 29.03 22.42
C HIS A 263 5.20 28.46 21.72
N ARG A 264 4.00 28.69 22.28
CA ARG A 264 2.73 28.09 21.78
C ARG A 264 2.38 28.44 20.33
N GLU A 265 2.88 29.59 19.86
CA GLU A 265 2.65 30.12 18.51
C GLU A 265 3.82 29.85 17.57
N ALA A 266 4.87 29.17 18.03
CA ALA A 266 5.92 28.69 17.16
C ALA A 266 5.37 27.64 16.19
N SER A 267 5.93 27.60 14.99
CA SER A 267 5.51 26.62 13.98
C SER A 267 5.99 25.24 14.38
N ILE A 268 5.07 24.28 14.44
CA ILE A 268 5.41 22.87 14.65
C ILE A 268 6.22 22.38 13.43
N PRO A 269 7.37 21.70 13.63
CA PRO A 269 8.14 21.13 12.54
C PRO A 269 7.30 20.19 11.66
N GLU A 270 7.53 20.25 10.35
CA GLU A 270 6.81 19.37 9.42
C GLU A 270 7.21 17.90 9.62
N PRO A 271 6.24 16.98 9.83
CA PRO A 271 6.54 15.56 10.06
C PRO A 271 7.35 14.91 8.92
N SER A 272 7.18 15.38 7.68
CA SER A 272 7.93 14.88 6.52
C SER A 272 9.43 15.11 6.65
N LEU A 273 9.86 16.23 7.24
CA LEU A 273 11.27 16.53 7.50
C LEU A 273 11.89 15.52 8.48
N ILE A 274 11.15 15.19 9.55
CA ILE A 274 11.59 14.24 10.57
C ILE A 274 11.69 12.83 9.98
N ILE A 275 10.73 12.45 9.13
CA ILE A 275 10.75 11.16 8.42
C ILE A 275 11.90 11.10 7.40
N SER A 276 12.18 12.18 6.66
CA SER A 276 13.32 12.24 5.73
C SER A 276 14.64 12.04 6.46
N LYS A 277 14.84 12.78 7.57
CA LYS A 277 16.03 12.66 8.42
C LYS A 277 16.19 11.25 9.01
N ALA A 278 15.10 10.61 9.40
CA ALA A 278 15.10 9.21 9.86
C ALA A 278 15.60 8.24 8.78
N GLY A 279 15.29 8.48 7.51
CA GLY A 279 15.81 7.69 6.39
C GLY A 279 17.27 8.00 6.08
N GLU A 280 17.62 9.28 5.94
CA GLU A 280 18.95 9.73 5.51
C GLU A 280 20.05 9.44 6.54
N GLU A 281 19.79 9.72 7.83
CA GLU A 281 20.82 9.60 8.87
C GLU A 281 20.82 8.23 9.56
N PHE A 282 19.67 7.58 9.65
CA PHE A 282 19.50 6.34 10.43
C PHE A 282 19.11 5.12 9.60
N GLY A 283 18.88 5.28 8.29
CA GLY A 283 18.61 4.16 7.37
C GLY A 283 17.24 3.50 7.52
N PHE A 284 16.26 4.16 8.15
CA PHE A 284 14.90 3.61 8.27
C PHE A 284 14.06 3.93 7.04
N SER A 285 13.46 2.89 6.45
CA SER A 285 12.47 3.03 5.39
C SER A 285 11.14 3.61 5.92
N VAL A 286 10.35 4.22 5.04
CA VAL A 286 9.05 4.82 5.38
C VAL A 286 8.08 3.76 5.93
N GLU A 287 8.18 2.52 5.46
CA GLU A 287 7.37 1.38 5.91
C GLU A 287 7.68 0.98 7.35
N GLN A 288 8.91 1.20 7.82
CA GLN A 288 9.33 0.91 9.20
C GLN A 288 8.90 2.00 10.19
N LEU A 289 8.51 3.18 9.72
CA LEU A 289 8.17 4.33 10.55
C LEU A 289 6.66 4.50 10.73
N LYS A 290 6.27 5.16 11.82
CA LYS A 290 4.91 5.63 12.08
C LYS A 290 4.59 6.78 11.14
N GLY A 291 3.35 6.82 10.64
CA GLY A 291 2.93 7.81 9.66
C GLY A 291 2.99 9.26 10.17
N PRO A 292 3.09 10.24 9.25
CA PRO A 292 3.27 11.66 9.58
C PRO A 292 2.12 12.22 10.43
N ASP A 293 0.89 11.74 10.22
CA ASP A 293 -0.29 12.17 10.98
C ASP A 293 -0.16 11.86 12.46
N LYS A 294 0.40 10.68 12.81
CA LYS A 294 0.57 10.30 14.20
C LYS A 294 1.63 11.15 14.88
N LEU A 295 2.73 11.42 14.17
CA LEU A 295 3.79 12.29 14.66
C LEU A 295 3.30 13.73 14.87
N ARG A 296 2.49 14.25 13.94
CA ARG A 296 1.83 15.55 14.09
C ARG A 296 0.93 15.58 15.33
N GLU A 297 0.10 14.56 15.52
CA GLU A 297 -0.80 14.46 16.68
C GLU A 297 -0.05 14.54 18.02
N VAL A 298 1.05 13.79 18.20
CA VAL A 298 1.83 13.83 19.46
C VAL A 298 2.56 15.16 19.64
N MET A 299 3.14 15.74 18.58
CA MET A 299 3.78 17.06 18.68
C MET A 299 2.77 18.15 19.03
N THR A 300 1.60 18.19 18.37
CA THR A 300 0.55 19.16 18.69
C THR A 300 0.07 19.01 20.13
N ARG A 301 -0.10 17.79 20.64
CA ARG A 301 -0.45 17.56 22.04
C ARG A 301 0.64 18.01 23.00
N SER A 302 1.90 17.80 22.65
CA SER A 302 3.05 18.29 23.43
C SER A 302 3.04 19.82 23.53
N VAL A 303 2.82 20.51 22.41
CA VAL A 303 2.69 21.99 22.38
C VAL A 303 1.49 22.47 23.22
N GLN A 304 0.33 21.82 23.11
CA GLN A 304 -0.87 22.18 23.88
C GLN A 304 -0.69 21.99 25.40
N THR A 305 0.04 20.95 25.80
CA THR A 305 0.23 20.60 27.22
C THR A 305 1.49 21.22 27.83
N GLY A 306 2.40 21.76 27.01
CA GLY A 306 3.72 22.22 27.43
C GLY A 306 4.66 21.10 27.91
N LYS A 307 4.30 19.82 27.72
CA LYS A 307 5.10 18.68 28.19
C LYS A 307 5.99 18.15 27.07
N ALA A 308 7.29 18.05 27.33
CA ALA A 308 8.24 17.43 26.41
C ALA A 308 7.91 15.95 26.18
N LEU A 309 8.21 15.48 24.97
CA LEU A 309 8.16 14.07 24.59
C LEU A 309 9.57 13.52 24.72
N GLU A 310 9.74 12.50 25.55
CA GLU A 310 11.03 11.83 25.72
C GLU A 310 10.96 10.44 25.13
N ARG A 311 11.89 10.14 24.20
CA ARG A 311 12.18 8.79 23.71
C ARG A 311 10.94 8.02 23.21
N ILE A 312 10.07 8.67 22.45
CA ILE A 312 8.88 8.02 21.88
C ILE A 312 9.28 7.21 20.65
N PRO A 313 8.88 5.93 20.53
CA PRO A 313 9.24 5.14 19.36
C PRO A 313 8.58 5.67 18.09
N LEU A 314 9.40 6.08 17.13
CA LEU A 314 9.00 6.49 15.78
C LEU A 314 8.85 5.29 14.84
N THR A 315 9.54 4.17 15.11
CA THR A 315 9.33 2.93 14.36
C THR A 315 8.00 2.26 14.71
N ARG A 316 7.49 1.43 13.79
CA ARG A 316 6.32 0.58 14.01
C ARG A 316 6.63 -0.52 15.01
N ASP A 317 5.57 -0.95 15.68
CA ASP A 317 5.67 -1.95 16.74
C ASP A 317 5.77 -3.35 16.10
N ARG A 318 6.81 -4.12 16.49
CA ARG A 318 7.02 -5.51 16.05
C ARG A 318 7.67 -6.30 17.18
N ASP A 319 7.13 -7.47 17.50
CA ASP A 319 7.73 -8.38 18.47
C ASP A 319 8.98 -9.05 17.89
N ALA A 320 10.00 -9.25 18.73
CA ALA A 320 11.14 -10.07 18.38
C ALA A 320 10.71 -11.53 18.11
N PHE A 321 11.43 -12.19 17.20
CA PHE A 321 11.19 -13.57 16.81
C PHE A 321 12.52 -14.30 16.67
N PHE A 322 12.55 -15.59 16.99
CA PHE A 322 13.67 -16.46 16.63
C PHE A 322 13.19 -17.90 16.41
N SER A 323 13.90 -18.65 15.57
CA SER A 323 13.71 -20.08 15.36
C SER A 323 15.05 -20.79 15.15
N VAL A 324 15.11 -22.05 15.57
CA VAL A 324 16.28 -22.93 15.39
C VAL A 324 15.78 -24.22 14.75
N GLU A 325 16.21 -24.51 13.53
CA GLU A 325 15.67 -25.59 12.70
C GLU A 325 16.80 -26.30 11.93
N ALA A 326 16.62 -27.58 11.61
CA ALA A 326 17.53 -28.30 10.71
C ALA A 326 17.05 -28.19 9.26
N SER A 327 17.99 -28.19 8.31
CA SER A 327 17.69 -28.32 6.89
C SER A 327 16.99 -29.64 6.58
N SER A 328 16.30 -29.71 5.44
CA SER A 328 15.52 -30.90 5.04
C SER A 328 16.36 -32.19 4.92
N ASP A 329 17.64 -32.07 4.60
CA ASP A 329 18.62 -33.17 4.56
C ASP A 329 19.28 -33.46 5.92
N ASN A 330 18.94 -32.69 6.96
CA ASN A 330 19.57 -32.68 8.29
C ASN A 330 21.09 -32.44 8.27
N LEU A 331 21.64 -31.88 7.20
CA LEU A 331 23.08 -31.57 7.11
C LEU A 331 23.43 -30.19 7.67
N LYS A 332 22.46 -29.29 7.90
CA LYS A 332 22.69 -27.95 8.43
C LYS A 332 21.71 -27.62 9.55
N GLY A 333 22.24 -27.11 10.67
CA GLY A 333 21.46 -26.51 11.74
C GLY A 333 21.46 -25.00 11.56
N LEU A 334 20.29 -24.38 11.47
CA LEU A 334 20.10 -22.98 11.10
C LEU A 334 19.40 -22.21 12.21
N LEU A 335 19.80 -20.95 12.38
CA LEU A 335 19.19 -19.98 13.29
C LEU A 335 18.63 -18.81 12.48
N THR A 336 17.37 -18.46 12.75
CA THR A 336 16.79 -17.18 12.31
C THR A 336 16.45 -16.32 13.53
N VAL A 337 16.84 -15.05 13.51
CA VAL A 337 16.58 -14.08 14.58
C VAL A 337 16.12 -12.74 14.00
N VAL A 338 15.07 -12.18 14.56
CA VAL A 338 14.51 -10.87 14.21
C VAL A 338 14.41 -10.01 15.47
N LYS A 339 14.96 -8.79 15.43
CA LYS A 339 14.86 -7.84 16.55
C LYS A 339 13.45 -7.25 16.68
N GLY A 340 13.02 -7.05 17.91
CA GLY A 340 11.79 -6.29 18.19
C GLY A 340 11.98 -4.80 17.90
N SER A 341 10.91 -4.10 17.53
CA SER A 341 10.93 -2.66 17.29
C SER A 341 9.72 -1.95 17.89
N GLY A 342 9.85 -0.64 18.10
CA GLY A 342 8.76 0.19 18.56
C GLY A 342 8.39 -0.13 20.02
N ARG A 343 7.15 -0.54 20.23
CA ARG A 343 6.64 -1.06 21.51
C ARG A 343 6.53 -2.59 21.58
N GLY A 344 7.03 -3.30 20.57
CA GLY A 344 7.03 -4.77 20.58
C GLY A 344 7.98 -5.36 21.61
N LYS A 345 7.83 -6.65 21.89
CA LYS A 345 8.70 -7.39 22.81
C LYS A 345 10.14 -7.36 22.30
N PRO A 346 11.13 -6.96 23.13
CA PRO A 346 12.53 -6.92 22.72
C PRO A 346 13.10 -8.33 22.56
N LEU A 347 14.15 -8.45 21.75
CA LEU A 347 14.89 -9.71 21.61
C LEU A 347 15.70 -9.97 22.88
N ILE A 348 15.48 -11.13 23.50
CA ILE A 348 16.21 -11.58 24.69
C ILE A 348 17.22 -12.63 24.24
N LEU A 349 18.50 -12.25 24.14
CA LEU A 349 19.57 -13.15 23.67
C LEU A 349 19.73 -14.40 24.52
N ARG A 350 19.39 -14.33 25.82
CA ARG A 350 19.39 -15.50 26.71
C ARG A 350 18.42 -16.59 26.23
N ASP A 351 17.25 -16.19 25.72
CA ASP A 351 16.21 -17.13 25.28
C ASP A 351 16.61 -17.76 23.93
N VAL A 352 17.25 -16.97 23.05
CA VAL A 352 17.88 -17.49 21.82
C VAL A 352 18.95 -18.52 22.16
N GLY A 353 19.84 -18.22 23.10
CA GLY A 353 20.87 -19.16 23.56
C GLY A 353 20.28 -20.43 24.18
N ALA A 354 19.18 -20.32 24.92
CA ALA A 354 18.46 -21.48 25.46
C ALA A 354 17.88 -22.36 24.35
N ALA A 355 17.33 -21.76 23.29
CA ALA A 355 16.80 -22.50 22.14
C ALA A 355 17.88 -23.19 21.30
N ILE A 356 19.03 -22.53 21.07
CA ILE A 356 20.19 -23.14 20.41
C ILE A 356 20.69 -24.33 21.24
N LYS A 357 20.75 -24.21 22.56
CA LYS A 357 21.13 -25.32 23.44
C LYS A 357 20.12 -26.46 23.42
N ALA A 358 18.83 -26.14 23.28
CA ALA A 358 17.75 -27.12 23.22
C ALA A 358 17.62 -27.82 21.86
N SER A 359 18.27 -27.33 20.79
CA SER A 359 18.16 -27.92 19.45
C SER A 359 18.79 -29.31 19.33
N GLY A 360 19.73 -29.65 20.21
CA GLY A 360 20.43 -30.94 20.19
C GLY A 360 21.41 -31.09 19.02
N PHE A 361 21.75 -30.00 18.32
CA PHE A 361 22.78 -30.04 17.28
C PHE A 361 24.16 -30.35 17.90
N SER A 362 24.90 -31.22 17.23
CA SER A 362 26.27 -31.61 17.57
C SER A 362 27.28 -30.70 16.85
N GLY A 363 28.41 -30.41 17.50
CA GLY A 363 29.46 -29.56 16.91
C GLY A 363 29.21 -28.05 16.98
N LEU A 364 28.30 -27.58 17.84
CA LEU A 364 28.05 -26.15 18.05
C LEU A 364 29.28 -25.42 18.62
N ASP A 365 29.72 -24.35 17.96
CA ASP A 365 30.72 -23.41 18.49
C ASP A 365 30.02 -22.27 19.25
N PHE A 366 29.72 -22.50 20.53
CA PHE A 366 29.04 -21.50 21.36
C PHE A 366 29.80 -20.17 21.48
N GLY A 367 31.13 -20.18 21.39
CA GLY A 367 31.94 -18.96 21.50
C GLY A 367 31.77 -18.06 20.28
N LYS A 368 31.89 -18.65 19.08
CA LYS A 368 31.64 -17.94 17.82
C LYS A 368 30.18 -17.48 17.72
N ILE A 369 29.23 -18.37 18.00
CA ILE A 369 27.78 -18.06 17.94
C ILE A 369 27.44 -16.88 18.86
N GLN A 370 27.97 -16.88 20.09
CA GLN A 370 27.74 -15.79 21.04
C GLN A 370 28.31 -14.46 20.53
N ASN A 371 29.52 -14.47 19.99
CA ASN A 371 30.15 -13.27 19.44
C ASN A 371 29.35 -12.72 18.25
N ASP A 372 28.99 -13.57 17.29
CA ASP A 372 28.24 -13.17 16.10
C ASP A 372 26.83 -12.66 16.45
N LEU A 373 26.16 -13.28 17.44
CA LEU A 373 24.86 -12.80 17.93
C LEU A 373 24.96 -11.46 18.67
N LEU A 374 26.04 -11.23 19.42
CA LEU A 374 26.28 -9.93 20.07
C LEU A 374 26.58 -8.85 19.04
N GLU A 375 27.41 -9.16 18.04
CA GLU A 375 27.69 -8.25 16.93
C GLU A 375 26.40 -7.90 16.17
N PHE A 376 25.59 -8.91 15.84
CA PHE A 376 24.27 -8.70 15.26
C PHE A 376 23.39 -7.83 16.15
N TYR A 377 23.33 -8.10 17.46
CA TYR A 377 22.49 -7.37 18.41
C TYR A 377 22.86 -5.88 18.47
N HIS A 378 24.14 -5.54 18.45
CA HIS A 378 24.64 -4.16 18.47
C HIS A 378 24.76 -3.51 17.07
N GLY A 379 24.65 -4.29 16.01
CA GLY A 379 24.67 -3.85 14.62
C GLY A 379 23.34 -3.23 14.16
N ASN A 380 23.36 -2.67 12.95
CA ASN A 380 22.17 -2.09 12.31
C ASN A 380 21.25 -3.15 11.68
N GLY A 381 21.72 -4.41 11.62
CA GLY A 381 20.94 -5.54 11.13
C GLY A 381 19.67 -5.72 11.94
N ILE A 382 18.55 -5.83 11.24
CA ILE A 382 17.24 -6.07 11.83
C ILE A 382 16.93 -7.56 11.97
N GLU A 383 17.47 -8.34 11.03
CA GLU A 383 17.20 -9.77 10.89
C GLU A 383 18.49 -10.49 10.49
N LEU A 384 18.69 -11.67 11.09
CA LEU A 384 19.74 -12.62 10.79
C LEU A 384 19.05 -13.91 10.35
N ARG A 385 19.03 -14.19 9.04
CA ARG A 385 18.37 -15.39 8.46
C ARG A 385 19.38 -16.49 8.22
N ASP A 386 18.93 -17.73 8.42
CA ASP A 386 19.65 -18.95 8.05
C ASP A 386 21.11 -18.99 8.52
N TYR A 387 21.37 -18.43 9.71
CA TYR A 387 22.71 -18.43 10.30
C TYR A 387 23.11 -19.87 10.66
N LEU A 388 24.22 -20.33 10.08
CA LEU A 388 24.70 -21.70 10.27
C LEU A 388 25.23 -21.91 11.69
N LEU A 389 24.52 -22.71 12.46
CA LEU A 389 24.90 -23.12 13.81
C LEU A 389 25.81 -24.34 13.81
N ALA A 390 25.49 -25.33 12.98
CA ALA A 390 26.19 -26.61 12.89
C ALA A 390 26.08 -27.20 11.48
N GLU A 391 27.08 -27.96 11.05
CA GLU A 391 27.11 -28.63 9.76
C GLU A 391 27.54 -30.10 9.94
N GLY A 392 26.80 -31.01 9.29
CA GLY A 392 27.09 -32.43 9.26
C GLY A 392 28.13 -32.80 8.20
N ALA A 393 28.62 -34.03 8.24
CA ALA A 393 29.53 -34.60 7.23
C ALA A 393 28.73 -35.42 6.21
N ALA A 394 28.78 -35.05 4.93
CA ALA A 394 28.13 -35.83 3.88
C ALA A 394 28.82 -37.20 3.68
N PRO A 395 28.08 -38.27 3.31
CA PRO A 395 28.66 -39.58 2.98
C PRO A 395 29.48 -39.55 1.68
N SER A 396 30.45 -40.46 1.54
CA SER A 396 31.26 -40.62 0.31
C SER A 396 30.83 -41.83 -0.52
N ARG A 397 31.35 -41.93 -1.77
CA ARG A 397 31.04 -42.99 -2.74
C ARG A 397 32.13 -44.08 -2.79
N GLY A 398 31.75 -45.36 -2.98
CA GLY A 398 32.66 -46.53 -3.11
C GLY A 398 33.22 -46.75 -4.53
N GLU A 399 34.07 -47.77 -4.72
CA GLU A 399 34.72 -48.10 -6.02
C GLU A 399 33.73 -48.69 -7.04
N ASP A 400 33.93 -48.35 -8.33
CA ASP A 400 33.08 -48.76 -9.45
C ASP A 400 33.29 -50.24 -9.86
N ARG A 401 32.27 -50.86 -10.45
CA ARG A 401 32.25 -52.30 -10.79
C ARG A 401 32.67 -52.58 -12.23
N SER A 402 32.94 -53.84 -12.59
CA SER A 402 33.43 -54.31 -13.90
C SER A 402 32.55 -55.42 -14.49
N PHE A 403 32.55 -55.63 -15.82
CA PHE A 403 31.74 -56.63 -16.53
C PHE A 403 32.57 -57.70 -17.26
N ASP A 404 32.23 -58.98 -17.07
CA ASP A 404 32.92 -60.14 -17.63
C ASP A 404 31.97 -61.01 -18.49
N PHE A 405 32.37 -61.36 -19.72
CA PHE A 405 31.58 -62.21 -20.62
C PHE A 405 31.61 -63.70 -20.20
N SER A 406 30.50 -64.40 -20.39
CA SER A 406 30.29 -65.82 -19.98
C SER A 406 29.98 -66.78 -21.12
N VAL A 407 30.18 -66.38 -22.37
CA VAL A 407 29.89 -67.17 -23.58
C VAL A 407 31.09 -67.24 -24.52
N ASP A 408 31.15 -68.32 -25.30
CA ASP A 408 32.15 -68.49 -26.36
C ASP A 408 31.68 -67.81 -27.65
N PHE A 409 32.52 -66.93 -28.20
CA PHE A 409 32.23 -66.24 -29.46
C PHE A 409 32.53 -67.12 -30.68
N LEU A 410 31.73 -66.93 -31.73
CA LEU A 410 31.85 -67.64 -33.01
C LEU A 410 33.17 -67.31 -33.72
N PRO A 411 33.76 -68.26 -34.47
CA PRO A 411 34.90 -67.99 -35.33
C PRO A 411 34.54 -67.00 -36.44
N GLU A 412 35.50 -66.15 -36.80
CA GLU A 412 35.32 -65.04 -37.75
C GLU A 412 34.73 -65.47 -39.11
N THR A 413 35.10 -66.65 -39.62
CA THR A 413 34.61 -67.18 -40.90
C THR A 413 33.13 -67.54 -40.91
N GLU A 414 32.57 -67.98 -39.78
CA GLU A 414 31.16 -68.37 -39.67
C GLU A 414 30.28 -67.15 -39.39
N TYR A 415 30.83 -66.20 -38.64
CA TYR A 415 30.25 -64.89 -38.39
C TYR A 415 30.05 -64.08 -39.68
N GLU A 416 31.05 -64.00 -40.57
CA GLU A 416 30.94 -63.24 -41.83
C GLU A 416 29.84 -63.76 -42.78
N ALA A 417 29.58 -65.08 -42.79
CA ALA A 417 28.52 -65.67 -43.63
C ALA A 417 27.11 -65.33 -43.13
N LEU A 418 26.96 -65.01 -41.85
CA LEU A 418 25.69 -64.70 -41.19
C LEU A 418 25.38 -63.19 -41.18
N LYS A 419 26.30 -62.33 -41.64
CA LYS A 419 26.14 -60.87 -41.71
C LYS A 419 25.12 -60.36 -42.73
N VAL A 420 24.45 -61.24 -43.46
CA VAL A 420 23.53 -60.85 -44.52
C VAL A 420 22.10 -61.03 -44.01
N GLY A 421 21.48 -59.92 -43.64
CA GLY A 421 20.06 -59.87 -43.27
C GLY A 421 19.75 -58.67 -42.37
N GLU A 422 18.83 -57.82 -42.83
CA GLU A 422 18.23 -56.80 -41.97
C GLU A 422 17.19 -57.49 -41.08
N SER A 423 17.33 -57.35 -39.76
CA SER A 423 16.23 -57.62 -38.84
C SER A 423 15.78 -56.28 -38.31
N GLY A 424 14.50 -55.95 -38.47
CA GLY A 424 13.92 -54.64 -38.14
C GLY A 424 13.88 -54.31 -36.65
N PHE A 425 14.95 -54.56 -35.92
CA PHE A 425 15.13 -54.06 -34.57
C PHE A 425 15.19 -52.53 -34.60
N PRO A 426 14.55 -51.85 -33.63
CA PRO A 426 14.71 -50.41 -33.45
C PRO A 426 16.18 -49.98 -33.39
N SER A 427 17.03 -50.81 -32.79
CA SER A 427 18.47 -50.57 -32.70
C SER A 427 19.27 -50.86 -33.97
N GLU A 428 18.68 -51.45 -35.03
CA GLU A 428 19.39 -51.90 -36.23
C GLU A 428 20.02 -50.75 -37.03
N GLU A 429 19.39 -49.57 -37.06
CA GLU A 429 19.92 -48.41 -37.78
C GLU A 429 21.18 -47.84 -37.10
N ALA A 430 21.18 -47.81 -35.77
CA ALA A 430 22.31 -47.33 -34.97
C ALA A 430 23.40 -48.39 -34.79
N TYR A 431 23.00 -49.66 -34.71
CA TYR A 431 23.85 -50.81 -34.46
C TYR A 431 23.53 -51.94 -35.45
N PRO A 432 23.86 -51.77 -36.74
CA PRO A 432 23.61 -52.81 -37.74
C PRO A 432 24.46 -54.04 -37.45
N MET A 433 23.96 -55.24 -37.74
CA MET A 433 24.66 -56.51 -37.49
C MET A 433 26.09 -56.56 -38.09
N SER A 434 26.32 -55.82 -39.18
CA SER A 434 27.63 -55.68 -39.81
C SER A 434 28.70 -55.01 -38.93
N GLN A 435 28.29 -54.22 -37.93
CA GLN A 435 29.15 -53.53 -36.97
C GLN A 435 29.30 -54.28 -35.64
N ALA A 436 28.61 -55.41 -35.43
CA ALA A 436 28.76 -56.21 -34.23
C ALA A 436 30.21 -56.71 -34.12
N ARG A 437 30.94 -56.38 -33.07
CA ARG A 437 32.34 -56.79 -32.87
C ARG A 437 32.50 -58.31 -32.76
N SER A 438 31.50 -58.99 -32.21
CA SER A 438 31.52 -60.44 -32.00
C SER A 438 30.11 -61.01 -31.90
N LEU A 439 29.92 -62.24 -32.39
CA LEU A 439 28.66 -62.98 -32.27
C LEU A 439 28.83 -64.26 -31.46
N ALA A 440 27.82 -64.67 -30.70
CA ALA A 440 27.76 -65.99 -30.06
C ALA A 440 26.38 -66.63 -30.27
N ARG A 441 26.30 -67.94 -30.50
CA ARG A 441 25.01 -68.65 -30.49
C ARG A 441 24.58 -68.83 -29.04
N VAL A 442 23.36 -68.41 -28.71
CA VAL A 442 22.82 -68.51 -27.36
C VAL A 442 21.43 -69.16 -27.39
N ALA A 443 21.17 -70.02 -26.42
CA ALA A 443 19.82 -70.50 -26.16
C ALA A 443 19.09 -69.50 -25.24
N GLU A 444 17.76 -69.53 -25.27
CA GLU A 444 16.96 -68.81 -24.29
C GLU A 444 17.38 -69.20 -22.86
N GLY A 445 17.61 -68.20 -22.01
CA GLY A 445 18.06 -68.39 -20.63
C GLY A 445 19.57 -68.49 -20.43
N THR A 446 20.39 -68.39 -21.49
CA THR A 446 21.86 -68.44 -21.38
C THR A 446 22.40 -67.17 -20.70
N VAL A 447 23.29 -67.32 -19.72
CA VAL A 447 23.99 -66.18 -19.10
C VAL A 447 25.13 -65.74 -20.03
N VAL A 448 25.05 -64.51 -20.54
CA VAL A 448 26.00 -63.93 -21.50
C VAL A 448 27.13 -63.14 -20.83
N GLY A 449 26.94 -62.68 -19.60
CA GLY A 449 28.00 -62.03 -18.81
C GLY A 449 27.57 -61.70 -17.37
N VAL A 450 28.51 -61.26 -16.53
CA VAL A 450 28.31 -60.96 -15.10
C VAL A 450 29.05 -59.70 -14.63
N LEU A 451 28.51 -59.01 -13.61
CA LEU A 451 29.16 -57.86 -12.95
C LEU A 451 29.94 -58.28 -11.69
N SER A 452 31.10 -57.68 -11.44
CA SER A 452 31.89 -57.86 -10.19
C SER A 452 31.15 -57.32 -8.95
N SER A 453 31.56 -57.60 -7.71
CA SER A 453 30.80 -57.24 -6.50
C SER A 453 30.87 -55.75 -6.11
N ALA A 454 29.76 -55.16 -5.64
CA ALA A 454 29.68 -53.74 -5.22
C ALA A 454 30.41 -53.42 -3.90
N GLN A 455 31.03 -52.24 -3.82
CA GLN A 455 31.61 -51.67 -2.59
C GLN A 455 30.87 -50.39 -2.15
N GLU A 456 30.52 -50.27 -0.87
CA GLU A 456 29.93 -49.07 -0.29
C GLU A 456 30.99 -48.02 0.07
N GLY A 457 30.68 -46.73 -0.15
CA GLY A 457 31.52 -45.62 0.30
C GLY A 457 31.45 -45.39 1.82
N SER A 458 32.17 -44.39 2.32
CA SER A 458 32.24 -44.09 3.75
C SER A 458 30.95 -43.40 4.26
N PRO A 459 30.38 -43.83 5.40
CA PRO A 459 29.22 -43.19 6.00
C PRO A 459 29.47 -41.72 6.41
N GLY A 460 28.47 -40.87 6.21
CA GLY A 460 28.40 -39.50 6.71
C GLY A 460 27.77 -39.40 8.11
N LYS A 461 27.54 -38.18 8.59
CA LYS A 461 26.94 -37.88 9.90
C LYS A 461 26.11 -36.59 9.83
N ASP A 462 24.84 -36.64 10.21
CA ASP A 462 23.95 -35.48 10.22
C ASP A 462 24.23 -34.52 11.41
N VAL A 463 23.54 -33.38 11.48
CA VAL A 463 23.77 -32.37 12.53
C VAL A 463 23.37 -32.83 13.93
N TYR A 464 22.57 -33.88 14.08
CA TYR A 464 22.24 -34.49 15.38
C TYR A 464 23.24 -35.58 15.77
N GLY A 465 24.16 -35.90 14.86
CA GLY A 465 25.18 -36.90 15.04
C GLY A 465 24.75 -38.31 14.66
N LYS A 466 23.64 -38.47 13.94
CA LYS A 466 23.19 -39.76 13.39
C LYS A 466 23.99 -40.08 12.12
N VAL A 467 24.43 -41.33 12.01
CA VAL A 467 25.19 -41.81 10.86
C VAL A 467 24.29 -41.87 9.62
N ILE A 468 24.78 -41.30 8.51
CA ILE A 468 24.17 -41.37 7.18
C ILE A 468 24.94 -42.46 6.41
N PRO A 469 24.29 -43.51 5.88
CA PRO A 469 24.98 -44.58 5.14
C PRO A 469 25.81 -44.07 3.96
N GLY A 470 26.90 -44.76 3.64
CA GLY A 470 27.77 -44.47 2.50
C GLY A 470 27.07 -44.71 1.16
N ILE A 471 27.53 -44.02 0.12
CA ILE A 471 26.97 -44.13 -1.23
C ILE A 471 27.71 -45.28 -1.98
N PRO A 472 27.04 -46.25 -2.62
CA PRO A 472 27.72 -47.31 -3.37
C PRO A 472 28.37 -46.79 -4.67
N GLY A 473 29.44 -47.49 -5.12
CA GLY A 473 30.12 -47.25 -6.40
C GLY A 473 29.23 -47.50 -7.63
N ILE A 474 29.64 -47.01 -8.79
CA ILE A 474 28.85 -46.98 -10.02
C ILE A 474 29.03 -48.29 -10.81
N ASP A 475 27.94 -48.85 -11.32
CA ASP A 475 27.99 -49.96 -12.27
C ASP A 475 28.56 -49.49 -13.64
N PRO A 476 29.37 -50.31 -14.34
CA PRO A 476 29.84 -49.96 -15.67
C PRO A 476 28.63 -49.88 -16.62
N HIS A 477 28.69 -48.95 -17.57
CA HIS A 477 27.57 -48.72 -18.47
C HIS A 477 27.45 -49.89 -19.46
N ILE A 478 26.36 -50.65 -19.35
CA ILE A 478 26.02 -51.73 -20.27
C ILE A 478 24.65 -51.41 -20.81
N GLU A 479 24.59 -51.13 -22.10
CA GLU A 479 23.33 -50.89 -22.77
C GLU A 479 22.76 -52.22 -23.25
N LEU A 480 21.57 -52.55 -22.77
CA LEU A 480 20.85 -53.74 -23.20
C LEU A 480 19.84 -53.33 -24.26
N LEU A 481 20.08 -53.85 -25.44
CA LEU A 481 19.16 -53.76 -26.56
C LEU A 481 18.22 -54.97 -26.51
N GLU A 482 17.71 -55.39 -27.66
CA GLU A 482 16.64 -56.38 -27.73
C GLU A 482 17.11 -57.77 -27.29
N ASN A 483 16.24 -58.44 -26.53
CA ASN A 483 16.34 -59.84 -26.10
C ASN A 483 17.54 -60.17 -25.20
N VAL A 484 18.07 -59.19 -24.47
CA VAL A 484 19.00 -59.40 -23.35
C VAL A 484 18.44 -58.71 -22.13
N ARG A 485 18.31 -59.43 -21.01
CA ARG A 485 17.91 -58.84 -19.72
C ARG A 485 19.01 -58.98 -18.68
N MET A 486 19.01 -58.09 -17.70
CA MET A 486 19.80 -58.25 -16.50
C MET A 486 18.94 -58.83 -15.37
N GLU A 487 19.42 -59.90 -14.73
CA GLU A 487 18.85 -60.45 -13.50
C GLU A 487 19.93 -60.49 -12.42
N LYS A 488 19.76 -59.64 -11.39
CA LYS A 488 20.79 -59.34 -10.37
C LYS A 488 22.06 -58.81 -11.03
N GLU A 489 23.13 -59.61 -11.01
CA GLU A 489 24.46 -59.27 -11.54
C GLU A 489 24.79 -60.10 -12.79
N ARG A 490 23.77 -60.72 -13.41
CA ARG A 490 23.91 -61.61 -14.57
C ARG A 490 23.10 -61.09 -15.73
N PHE A 491 23.64 -61.21 -16.93
CA PHE A 491 23.01 -60.79 -18.17
C PHE A 491 22.60 -62.04 -18.92
N ILE A 492 21.35 -62.12 -19.32
CA ILE A 492 20.69 -63.36 -19.76
C ILE A 492 20.02 -63.13 -21.10
N ALA A 493 20.27 -64.02 -22.06
CA ALA A 493 19.57 -64.04 -23.33
C ALA A 493 18.09 -64.42 -23.12
N GLU A 494 17.17 -63.60 -23.60
CA GLU A 494 15.73 -63.80 -23.42
C GLU A 494 15.09 -64.65 -24.52
N THR A 495 15.84 -64.91 -25.59
CA THR A 495 15.39 -65.73 -26.70
C THR A 495 16.56 -66.54 -27.25
N ALA A 496 16.25 -67.64 -27.92
CA ALA A 496 17.27 -68.40 -28.65
C ALA A 496 17.65 -67.66 -29.94
N GLY A 497 18.94 -67.54 -30.22
CA GLY A 497 19.41 -66.72 -31.33
C GLY A 497 20.91 -66.46 -31.34
N LEU A 498 21.29 -65.33 -31.93
CA LEU A 498 22.67 -64.84 -32.00
C LEU A 498 22.84 -63.65 -31.06
N LEU A 499 23.66 -63.79 -30.02
CA LEU A 499 24.15 -62.68 -29.22
C LEU A 499 25.10 -61.85 -30.07
N GLU A 500 24.89 -60.55 -30.08
CA GLU A 500 25.66 -59.53 -30.78
C GLU A 500 26.23 -58.56 -29.74
N VAL A 501 27.53 -58.27 -29.86
CA VAL A 501 28.24 -57.34 -28.97
C VAL A 501 28.75 -56.16 -29.78
N PHE A 502 28.43 -54.94 -29.36
CA PHE A 502 28.90 -53.70 -29.97
C PHE A 502 29.71 -52.87 -28.97
N ASP A 503 30.64 -52.06 -29.49
CA ASP A 503 31.33 -51.03 -28.71
C ASP A 503 30.48 -49.74 -28.70
N GLY A 504 30.10 -49.25 -27.52
CA GLY A 504 29.36 -48.01 -27.32
C GLY A 504 30.26 -46.84 -26.88
N ALA A 505 29.69 -45.63 -26.74
CA ALA A 505 30.46 -44.43 -26.40
C ALA A 505 31.11 -44.49 -25.00
N ASP A 506 30.38 -45.02 -24.01
CA ASP A 506 30.79 -45.09 -22.59
C ASP A 506 30.78 -46.54 -22.05
N GLY A 507 30.71 -47.55 -22.91
CA GLY A 507 30.58 -48.94 -22.48
C GLY A 507 30.34 -49.95 -23.61
N ILE A 508 29.72 -51.08 -23.28
CA ILE A 508 29.38 -52.14 -24.24
C ILE A 508 27.86 -52.24 -24.43
N ILE A 509 27.46 -52.76 -25.58
CA ILE A 509 26.06 -52.89 -25.95
C ILE A 509 25.79 -54.33 -26.35
N LEU A 510 24.73 -54.93 -25.80
CA LEU A 510 24.38 -56.34 -25.99
C LEU A 510 22.98 -56.48 -26.60
N ARG A 511 22.87 -57.32 -27.64
CA ARG A 511 21.60 -57.66 -28.30
C ARG A 511 21.54 -59.15 -28.63
N VAL A 512 20.38 -59.79 -28.61
CA VAL A 512 20.20 -61.15 -29.16
C VAL A 512 19.20 -61.14 -30.31
N ARG A 513 19.60 -61.65 -31.48
CA ARG A 513 18.75 -61.78 -32.69
C ARG A 513 18.13 -63.18 -32.81
N PRO A 514 16.79 -63.33 -32.83
CA PRO A 514 16.11 -64.61 -33.09
C PRO A 514 16.44 -65.22 -34.47
N TYR A 515 16.31 -66.55 -34.62
CA TYR A 515 16.57 -67.28 -35.89
C TYR A 515 15.72 -68.58 -36.03
N ARG A 516 14.77 -68.68 -37.02
CA ARG A 516 13.82 -69.82 -37.29
C ARG A 516 13.10 -69.76 -38.70
N ASP A 517 12.68 -70.88 -39.33
CA ASP A 517 11.95 -70.95 -40.65
C ASP A 517 10.38 -70.89 -40.59
N ALA A 518 9.66 -70.79 -41.73
CA ALA A 518 8.17 -70.62 -41.87
C ALA A 518 7.30 -71.91 -42.02
N GLU A 519 5.99 -71.85 -41.70
CA GLU A 519 5.01 -72.98 -41.72
C GLU A 519 3.58 -72.57 -42.21
N VAL A 520 2.83 -73.41 -42.98
CA VAL A 520 1.51 -73.09 -43.60
C VAL A 520 0.37 -74.07 -43.22
N LYS A 521 -0.85 -73.57 -42.92
CA LYS A 521 -2.06 -74.36 -42.54
C LYS A 521 -3.40 -73.75 -43.01
N ILE A 522 -4.41 -74.56 -43.40
CA ILE A 522 -5.77 -74.10 -43.78
C ILE A 522 -6.89 -74.76 -42.96
N GLU A 523 -7.87 -73.98 -42.53
CA GLU A 523 -9.02 -74.40 -41.73
C GLU A 523 -10.35 -73.86 -42.30
N LEU A 524 -11.37 -74.72 -42.44
CA LEU A 524 -12.71 -74.34 -42.92
C LEU A 524 -13.68 -74.10 -41.74
N SER A 525 -14.52 -73.06 -41.85
CA SER A 525 -15.55 -72.74 -40.87
C SER A 525 -16.64 -73.81 -40.79
N THR A 526 -17.23 -73.98 -39.60
CA THR A 526 -18.30 -74.96 -39.36
C THR A 526 -19.55 -74.71 -40.21
N ASP A 527 -19.86 -73.44 -40.49
CA ASP A 527 -20.98 -73.01 -41.35
C ASP A 527 -20.61 -72.99 -42.85
N LYS A 528 -19.36 -73.35 -43.20
CA LYS A 528 -18.82 -73.36 -44.56
C LYS A 528 -18.88 -72.00 -45.27
N MET A 529 -18.94 -70.90 -44.53
CA MET A 529 -18.96 -69.55 -45.08
C MET A 529 -17.57 -68.91 -45.17
N GLU A 530 -16.58 -69.40 -44.43
CA GLU A 530 -15.22 -68.84 -44.44
C GLU A 530 -14.16 -69.95 -44.41
N ALA A 531 -13.06 -69.72 -45.12
CA ALA A 531 -11.86 -70.53 -45.02
C ALA A 531 -10.69 -69.65 -44.61
N TRP A 532 -9.89 -70.16 -43.68
CA TRP A 532 -8.84 -69.42 -43.02
C TRP A 532 -7.47 -70.03 -43.28
N LEU A 533 -6.56 -69.22 -43.79
CA LEU A 533 -5.14 -69.53 -43.97
C LEU A 533 -4.34 -69.02 -42.77
N THR A 534 -3.48 -69.87 -42.23
CA THR A 534 -2.48 -69.51 -41.22
C THR A 534 -1.08 -69.77 -41.77
N ILE A 535 -0.21 -68.77 -41.68
CA ILE A 535 1.21 -68.87 -42.00
C ILE A 535 2.01 -68.39 -40.79
N GLU A 536 2.83 -69.25 -40.21
CA GLU A 536 3.89 -68.82 -39.28
C GLU A 536 5.07 -68.31 -40.10
N PRO A 537 5.55 -67.08 -39.86
CA PRO A 537 6.65 -66.51 -40.60
C PRO A 537 7.96 -67.07 -40.06
N PRO A 538 9.06 -66.99 -40.84
CA PRO A 538 10.39 -67.20 -40.27
C PRO A 538 10.67 -66.17 -39.16
N ALA A 539 11.42 -66.56 -38.13
CA ALA A 539 11.94 -65.62 -37.14
C ALA A 539 13.37 -65.20 -37.54
N GLY A 540 13.63 -63.90 -37.57
CA GLY A 540 14.91 -63.35 -38.00
C GLY A 540 15.30 -63.82 -39.40
N SER A 541 16.51 -64.37 -39.56
CA SER A 541 17.09 -64.70 -40.88
C SER A 541 16.70 -66.08 -41.45
N GLY A 542 15.55 -66.64 -41.06
CA GLY A 542 15.03 -67.91 -41.62
C GLY A 542 14.34 -67.79 -42.99
N THR A 543 14.01 -68.92 -43.61
CA THR A 543 13.42 -69.03 -44.96
C THR A 543 11.88 -68.85 -45.00
N LYS A 544 11.36 -68.24 -46.08
CA LYS A 544 9.95 -67.79 -46.24
C LYS A 544 9.03 -68.83 -46.94
N ALA A 545 7.74 -68.81 -46.61
CA ALA A 545 6.68 -69.63 -47.25
C ALA A 545 6.39 -69.22 -48.72
N ASN A 546 5.87 -70.13 -49.55
CA ASN A 546 5.60 -69.87 -50.97
C ASN A 546 4.18 -70.27 -51.45
N ARG A 547 3.79 -69.78 -52.63
CA ARG A 547 2.45 -69.94 -53.22
C ARG A 547 2.05 -71.39 -53.48
N SER A 548 3.00 -72.22 -53.91
CA SER A 548 2.73 -73.62 -54.26
C SER A 548 2.24 -74.43 -53.06
N GLU A 549 2.71 -74.09 -51.86
CA GLU A 549 2.33 -74.75 -50.60
C GLU A 549 0.89 -74.41 -50.19
N ILE A 550 0.43 -73.18 -50.46
CA ILE A 550 -0.92 -72.70 -50.09
C ILE A 550 -2.00 -73.29 -51.02
N ASP A 551 -1.75 -73.30 -52.33
CA ASP A 551 -2.72 -73.81 -53.31
C ASP A 551 -3.00 -75.31 -53.10
N GLN A 552 -1.99 -76.07 -52.66
CA GLN A 552 -2.15 -77.48 -52.31
C GLN A 552 -3.03 -77.64 -51.06
N ALA A 553 -2.81 -76.83 -50.03
CA ALA A 553 -3.60 -76.85 -48.80
C ALA A 553 -5.09 -76.46 -49.02
N LEU A 554 -5.40 -75.57 -49.96
CA LEU A 554 -6.78 -75.15 -50.26
C LEU A 554 -7.61 -76.27 -50.91
N LYS A 555 -6.99 -77.03 -51.82
CA LYS A 555 -7.63 -78.15 -52.51
C LYS A 555 -7.96 -79.31 -51.58
N GLU A 556 -7.07 -79.61 -50.64
CA GLU A 556 -7.24 -80.70 -49.67
C GLU A 556 -8.46 -80.50 -48.76
N VAL A 557 -8.90 -79.24 -48.56
CA VAL A 557 -10.02 -78.87 -47.68
C VAL A 557 -11.36 -78.70 -48.44
N GLY A 558 -11.38 -78.82 -49.78
CA GLY A 558 -12.62 -78.89 -50.58
C GLY A 558 -13.31 -77.56 -50.90
N ILE A 559 -12.57 -76.45 -50.91
CA ILE A 559 -13.07 -75.11 -51.25
C ILE A 559 -13.16 -74.96 -52.77
N VAL A 560 -14.34 -74.63 -53.31
CA VAL A 560 -14.60 -74.58 -54.77
C VAL A 560 -15.03 -73.21 -55.30
N LYS A 561 -15.53 -72.32 -54.43
CA LYS A 561 -16.03 -71.00 -54.82
C LYS A 561 -15.73 -69.98 -53.72
N GLY A 562 -15.56 -68.71 -54.12
CA GLY A 562 -15.31 -67.62 -53.17
C GLY A 562 -13.86 -67.50 -52.71
N ILE A 563 -12.89 -68.13 -53.40
CA ILE A 563 -11.45 -67.93 -53.15
C ILE A 563 -11.09 -66.49 -53.47
N ILE A 564 -10.34 -65.87 -52.56
CA ILE A 564 -9.94 -64.47 -52.63
C ILE A 564 -8.44 -64.46 -52.98
N GLU A 565 -8.14 -64.34 -54.27
CA GLU A 565 -6.75 -64.37 -54.78
C GLU A 565 -5.87 -63.26 -54.20
N GLU A 566 -6.46 -62.09 -53.98
CA GLU A 566 -5.81 -60.97 -53.32
C GLU A 566 -5.41 -61.33 -51.90
N ALA A 567 -6.28 -61.97 -51.11
CA ALA A 567 -5.98 -62.35 -49.72
C ALA A 567 -4.87 -63.41 -49.60
N ILE A 568 -4.69 -64.27 -50.60
CA ILE A 568 -3.57 -65.23 -50.66
C ILE A 568 -2.27 -64.51 -50.99
N THR A 569 -2.31 -63.56 -51.91
CA THR A 569 -1.17 -62.72 -52.29
C THR A 569 -0.75 -61.86 -51.10
N ASP A 570 -1.71 -61.20 -50.46
CA ASP A 570 -1.51 -60.42 -49.25
C ASP A 570 -0.97 -61.29 -48.11
N ALA A 571 -1.47 -62.52 -47.93
CA ALA A 571 -0.94 -63.42 -46.90
C ALA A 571 0.54 -63.77 -47.14
N LEU A 572 0.94 -64.01 -48.39
CA LEU A 572 2.34 -64.25 -48.74
C LEU A 572 3.20 -63.00 -48.55
N GLU A 573 2.67 -61.82 -48.86
CA GLU A 573 3.34 -60.54 -48.61
C GLU A 573 3.49 -60.24 -47.12
N ILE A 574 2.43 -60.47 -46.33
CA ILE A 574 2.40 -60.29 -44.87
C ILE A 574 3.39 -61.26 -44.20
N SER A 575 3.36 -62.54 -44.57
CA SER A 575 4.34 -63.52 -44.07
C SER A 575 5.75 -63.20 -44.55
N GLY A 576 5.91 -62.73 -45.79
CA GLY A 576 7.18 -62.32 -46.36
C GLY A 576 7.74 -61.05 -45.72
N ALA A 577 6.89 -60.22 -45.14
CA ALA A 577 7.22 -59.07 -44.30
C ALA A 577 7.43 -59.45 -42.81
N GLY A 578 7.45 -60.76 -42.49
CA GLY A 578 7.79 -61.26 -41.16
C GLY A 578 6.62 -61.32 -40.16
N SER A 579 5.40 -61.04 -40.60
CA SER A 579 4.21 -61.08 -39.73
C SER A 579 3.47 -62.41 -39.85
N PRO A 580 3.00 -63.00 -38.75
CA PRO A 580 2.20 -64.21 -38.82
C PRO A 580 0.85 -63.90 -39.44
N VAL A 581 0.51 -64.66 -40.47
CA VAL A 581 -0.83 -64.67 -41.01
C VAL A 581 -1.62 -65.60 -40.11
N ARG A 582 -2.52 -65.07 -39.29
CA ARG A 582 -3.35 -65.89 -38.40
C ARG A 582 -4.77 -65.90 -38.94
N ARG A 583 -5.21 -67.07 -39.38
CA ARG A 583 -6.57 -67.31 -39.85
C ARG A 583 -7.08 -66.23 -40.83
N SER A 584 -6.24 -65.83 -41.78
CA SER A 584 -6.61 -64.88 -42.82
C SER A 584 -7.67 -65.50 -43.72
N VAL A 585 -8.74 -64.77 -43.98
CA VAL A 585 -9.85 -65.32 -44.75
C VAL A 585 -9.47 -65.35 -46.23
N VAL A 586 -9.14 -66.54 -46.72
CA VAL A 586 -8.71 -66.77 -48.11
C VAL A 586 -9.83 -67.28 -49.00
N ALA A 587 -10.99 -67.59 -48.41
CA ALA A 587 -12.23 -67.75 -49.15
C ALA A 587 -13.44 -67.28 -48.33
N ARG A 588 -14.40 -66.57 -48.95
CA ARG A 588 -15.71 -66.24 -48.34
C ARG A 588 -16.93 -66.64 -49.20
N GLY A 589 -17.96 -67.15 -48.54
CA GLY A 589 -19.32 -67.16 -49.05
C GLY A 589 -19.96 -65.78 -48.97
N LYS A 590 -20.94 -65.47 -49.84
CA LYS A 590 -21.73 -64.24 -49.77
C LYS A 590 -22.80 -64.38 -48.67
N ARG A 591 -22.83 -63.51 -47.66
CA ARG A 591 -23.97 -63.45 -46.71
C ARG A 591 -25.11 -62.61 -47.30
N PRO A 592 -26.38 -62.82 -46.89
CA PRO A 592 -27.47 -61.91 -47.23
C PRO A 592 -27.30 -60.51 -46.58
N ASP A 593 -27.83 -59.44 -47.20
CA ASP A 593 -27.78 -58.02 -46.80
C ASP A 593 -29.13 -57.52 -46.25
N ASP A 594 -29.14 -56.84 -45.09
CA ASP A 594 -30.32 -56.34 -44.35
C ASP A 594 -30.42 -54.77 -44.36
N ALA A 595 -31.59 -54.14 -44.13
CA ALA A 595 -31.81 -52.66 -44.15
C ALA A 595 -31.26 -51.86 -42.90
N GLY A 596 -31.16 -50.50 -42.89
CA GLY A 596 -30.57 -49.67 -41.78
C GLY A 596 -31.35 -48.40 -41.28
N GLY A 597 -31.04 -47.83 -40.07
CA GLY A 597 -31.85 -46.79 -39.34
C GLY A 597 -31.23 -45.37 -39.04
N SER A 598 -31.98 -44.44 -38.39
CA SER A 598 -31.78 -42.94 -38.26
C SER A 598 -30.67 -42.39 -37.29
N ARG A 599 -30.27 -41.09 -37.36
CA ARG A 599 -29.17 -40.42 -36.56
C ARG A 599 -29.43 -38.96 -36.04
N ILE A 600 -28.69 -38.45 -35.03
CA ILE A 600 -28.81 -37.08 -34.41
C ILE A 600 -27.57 -36.16 -34.60
N ALA A 601 -27.74 -34.85 -34.75
CA ALA A 601 -26.72 -33.80 -34.86
C ALA A 601 -26.92 -32.64 -33.84
N LEU A 602 -25.92 -32.32 -33.01
CA LEU A 602 -25.99 -31.25 -31.99
C LEU A 602 -25.51 -29.89 -32.56
N ILE A 603 -26.22 -28.80 -32.23
CA ILE A 603 -25.95 -27.43 -32.72
C ILE A 603 -25.47 -26.49 -31.60
N ALA A 604 -25.87 -26.71 -30.34
CA ALA A 604 -25.37 -25.92 -29.22
C ALA A 604 -23.90 -26.28 -28.86
N ASP A 605 -23.03 -25.26 -28.75
CA ASP A 605 -21.62 -25.43 -28.39
C ASP A 605 -21.47 -26.11 -27.02
N ARG A 606 -20.58 -27.08 -26.91
CA ARG A 606 -20.25 -27.74 -25.63
C ARG A 606 -19.30 -26.84 -24.85
N ALA A 607 -19.54 -26.70 -23.54
CA ALA A 607 -18.65 -25.95 -22.66
C ALA A 607 -17.24 -26.53 -22.74
N SER A 608 -16.21 -25.67 -22.75
CA SER A 608 -14.82 -26.13 -22.88
C SER A 608 -14.34 -26.96 -21.68
N GLY A 609 -15.05 -26.88 -20.55
CA GLY A 609 -14.72 -27.61 -19.31
C GLY A 609 -13.44 -27.10 -18.63
N LYS A 610 -12.85 -26.00 -19.13
CA LYS A 610 -11.57 -25.49 -18.66
C LYS A 610 -11.78 -24.70 -17.36
N GLY A 611 -11.07 -25.11 -16.30
CA GLY A 611 -11.06 -24.44 -15.00
C GLY A 611 -10.31 -23.10 -14.96
N VAL A 612 -9.80 -22.62 -16.10
CA VAL A 612 -9.07 -21.35 -16.21
C VAL A 612 -9.35 -20.69 -17.56
N THR A 613 -9.62 -19.39 -17.54
CA THR A 613 -9.76 -18.59 -18.75
C THR A 613 -8.56 -17.66 -18.89
N ILE A 614 -7.94 -17.59 -20.07
CA ILE A 614 -6.86 -16.62 -20.34
C ILE A 614 -7.50 -15.30 -20.77
N THR A 615 -7.20 -14.21 -20.08
CA THR A 615 -7.70 -12.88 -20.47
C THR A 615 -7.04 -12.41 -21.78
N ARG A 616 -7.61 -11.38 -22.44
CA ARG A 616 -6.97 -10.72 -23.60
C ARG A 616 -5.56 -10.20 -23.36
N SER A 617 -5.16 -10.02 -22.09
CA SER A 617 -3.81 -9.60 -21.70
C SER A 617 -2.86 -10.78 -21.44
N GLY A 618 -3.27 -12.02 -21.71
CA GLY A 618 -2.50 -13.24 -21.47
C GLY A 618 -2.44 -13.70 -20.00
N ARG A 619 -3.25 -13.10 -19.10
CA ARG A 619 -3.25 -13.45 -17.67
C ARG A 619 -4.27 -14.55 -17.39
N ALA A 620 -3.88 -15.56 -16.62
CA ALA A 620 -4.80 -16.60 -16.17
C ALA A 620 -5.83 -16.03 -15.18
N ASP A 621 -7.10 -16.21 -15.49
CA ASP A 621 -8.26 -15.86 -14.65
C ASP A 621 -8.94 -17.14 -14.16
N TYR A 622 -8.62 -17.48 -12.92
CA TYR A 622 -9.19 -18.65 -12.22
C TYR A 622 -10.59 -18.38 -11.65
N ARG A 623 -11.07 -17.13 -11.71
CA ARG A 623 -12.40 -16.76 -11.20
C ARG A 623 -13.47 -16.83 -12.28
N ASN A 624 -13.13 -16.67 -13.55
CA ASN A 624 -14.10 -16.81 -14.65
C ASN A 624 -13.82 -18.13 -15.38
N GLN A 625 -14.65 -19.15 -15.13
CA GLN A 625 -14.47 -20.50 -15.67
C GLN A 625 -15.58 -20.84 -16.67
N ASP A 626 -15.27 -21.60 -17.73
CA ASP A 626 -16.20 -21.98 -18.79
C ASP A 626 -16.62 -23.45 -18.65
N ARG A 627 -17.50 -23.73 -17.67
CA ARG A 627 -17.86 -25.10 -17.24
C ARG A 627 -19.21 -25.61 -17.72
N PHE A 628 -20.15 -24.74 -18.07
CA PHE A 628 -21.50 -25.13 -18.47
C PHE A 628 -22.05 -24.23 -19.58
N VAL A 629 -22.99 -24.75 -20.37
CA VAL A 629 -23.57 -24.06 -21.53
C VAL A 629 -24.89 -23.43 -21.12
N SER A 630 -24.93 -22.09 -21.02
CA SER A 630 -26.19 -21.39 -20.80
C SER A 630 -26.87 -21.05 -22.13
N VAL A 631 -28.11 -21.50 -22.30
CA VAL A 631 -28.94 -21.21 -23.46
C VAL A 631 -30.08 -20.27 -23.07
N LYS A 632 -30.53 -19.46 -24.03
CA LYS A 632 -31.73 -18.62 -23.89
C LYS A 632 -32.93 -19.34 -24.50
N ALA A 633 -34.12 -19.03 -23.99
CA ALA A 633 -35.37 -19.45 -24.62
C ALA A 633 -35.36 -19.09 -26.13
N GLY A 634 -35.72 -20.05 -26.98
CA GLY A 634 -35.74 -19.94 -28.44
C GLY A 634 -34.47 -20.37 -29.17
N ALA A 635 -33.39 -20.74 -28.46
CA ALA A 635 -32.15 -21.21 -29.10
C ALA A 635 -32.32 -22.60 -29.75
N LEU A 636 -31.70 -22.82 -30.92
CA LEU A 636 -31.66 -24.14 -31.59
C LEU A 636 -30.59 -25.03 -30.94
N LEU A 637 -30.96 -26.27 -30.58
CA LEU A 637 -30.14 -27.19 -29.79
C LEU A 637 -29.59 -28.37 -30.63
N ALA A 638 -30.43 -29.02 -31.45
CA ALA A 638 -30.06 -30.23 -32.23
C ALA A 638 -31.05 -30.56 -33.39
N GLU A 639 -30.70 -31.51 -34.27
CA GLU A 639 -31.47 -32.01 -35.43
C GLU A 639 -31.39 -33.55 -35.60
N ILE A 640 -32.49 -34.25 -35.98
CA ILE A 640 -32.57 -35.71 -36.23
C ILE A 640 -32.79 -36.01 -37.74
N LEU A 641 -32.11 -37.03 -38.31
CA LEU A 641 -32.02 -37.36 -39.75
C LEU A 641 -32.34 -38.87 -40.08
N PRO A 642 -33.03 -39.24 -41.19
CA PRO A 642 -33.35 -40.64 -41.59
C PRO A 642 -32.34 -41.33 -42.55
N ASN A 643 -32.54 -42.64 -42.84
CA ASN A 643 -31.70 -43.53 -43.70
C ASN A 643 -32.54 -44.47 -44.62
N ASP A 644 -32.07 -44.76 -45.85
CA ASP A 644 -32.89 -45.29 -46.97
C ASP A 644 -32.22 -46.46 -47.80
N GLN A 645 -32.06 -47.70 -47.31
CA GLN A 645 -31.45 -48.84 -48.08
C GLN A 645 -32.22 -50.19 -48.01
N PRO A 646 -32.35 -50.99 -49.12
CA PRO A 646 -33.03 -52.32 -49.19
C PRO A 646 -32.12 -53.58 -49.15
N ALA A 647 -32.71 -54.80 -48.97
CA ALA A 647 -32.06 -56.10 -48.66
C ALA A 647 -31.83 -57.12 -49.84
N GLU A 648 -30.79 -58.00 -49.81
CA GLU A 648 -30.38 -59.02 -50.85
C GLU A 648 -29.92 -60.42 -50.32
N ASP A 649 -30.08 -61.53 -51.07
CA ASP A 649 -29.68 -62.92 -50.69
C ASP A 649 -28.19 -63.31 -50.98
N GLY A 650 -27.65 -64.33 -50.27
CA GLY A 650 -26.25 -64.84 -50.30
C GLY A 650 -26.05 -66.36 -50.59
N TRP A 651 -24.80 -66.89 -50.48
CA TRP A 651 -24.33 -68.29 -50.69
C TRP A 651 -23.04 -68.71 -49.93
N ASP A 652 -22.78 -70.01 -49.68
CA ASP A 652 -21.62 -70.59 -48.95
C ASP A 652 -20.43 -71.06 -49.83
N LEU A 653 -19.26 -71.36 -49.24
CA LEU A 653 -18.01 -71.72 -49.94
C LEU A 653 -18.04 -73.06 -50.69
N THR A 654 -19.04 -73.89 -50.40
CA THR A 654 -19.31 -75.13 -51.14
C THR A 654 -20.33 -74.93 -52.25
N GLY A 655 -21.00 -73.77 -52.29
CA GLY A 655 -21.91 -73.34 -53.35
C GLY A 655 -23.41 -73.29 -52.99
N LYS A 656 -23.83 -73.30 -51.71
CA LYS A 656 -25.27 -73.33 -51.31
C LYS A 656 -25.86 -71.93 -50.92
N PRO A 657 -27.10 -71.54 -51.29
CA PRO A 657 -27.69 -70.19 -51.02
C PRO A 657 -28.30 -69.93 -49.60
N ILE A 658 -28.42 -68.65 -49.16
CA ILE A 658 -28.86 -68.13 -47.81
C ILE A 658 -29.65 -66.76 -47.91
N SER A 659 -30.76 -66.48 -47.20
CA SER A 659 -31.66 -65.28 -47.40
C SER A 659 -31.71 -64.16 -46.30
N ALA A 660 -32.16 -62.91 -46.63
CA ALA A 660 -32.09 -61.62 -45.84
C ALA A 660 -33.32 -61.11 -45.01
N LYS A 661 -33.18 -60.04 -44.18
CA LYS A 661 -34.14 -59.43 -43.19
C LYS A 661 -34.09 -57.86 -43.04
N ASP A 662 -35.06 -57.21 -42.33
CA ASP A 662 -35.20 -55.73 -42.16
C ASP A 662 -34.91 -55.15 -40.72
N ALA A 663 -34.68 -53.81 -40.57
CA ALA A 663 -34.17 -53.15 -39.33
C ALA A 663 -35.11 -52.17 -38.53
N PRO A 664 -34.84 -51.90 -37.21
CA PRO A 664 -35.64 -51.05 -36.30
C PRO A 664 -35.18 -49.57 -36.09
N ALA A 665 -36.05 -48.74 -35.46
CA ALA A 665 -35.94 -47.27 -35.31
C ALA A 665 -35.08 -46.74 -34.12
N LEU A 666 -34.69 -45.43 -34.15
CA LEU A 666 -33.81 -44.72 -33.19
C LEU A 666 -34.53 -44.29 -31.88
N ASP A 667 -33.87 -44.46 -30.72
CA ASP A 667 -34.40 -44.19 -29.35
C ASP A 667 -33.60 -43.08 -28.61
N ILE A 668 -34.22 -41.90 -28.37
CA ILE A 668 -33.67 -40.70 -27.70
C ILE A 668 -34.75 -40.07 -26.80
N ASP A 669 -34.39 -39.68 -25.57
CA ASP A 669 -35.28 -39.00 -24.60
C ASP A 669 -35.13 -37.47 -24.68
N ILE A 670 -36.24 -36.74 -24.85
CA ILE A 670 -36.26 -35.28 -25.01
C ILE A 670 -37.01 -34.67 -23.82
N GLY A 671 -36.27 -33.92 -23.01
CA GLY A 671 -36.76 -33.30 -21.79
C GLY A 671 -37.83 -32.24 -22.03
N GLU A 672 -38.65 -32.00 -21.00
CA GLU A 672 -39.87 -31.17 -21.06
C GLU A 672 -39.60 -29.69 -21.40
N ASN A 673 -38.37 -29.21 -21.23
CA ASN A 673 -37.97 -27.83 -21.54
C ASN A 673 -37.40 -27.66 -22.96
N ILE A 674 -37.57 -28.66 -23.83
CA ILE A 674 -37.16 -28.64 -25.23
C ILE A 674 -38.38 -28.82 -26.13
N ARG A 675 -38.58 -27.88 -27.05
CA ARG A 675 -39.65 -27.90 -28.04
C ARG A 675 -39.16 -28.58 -29.32
N GLN A 676 -39.94 -29.53 -29.83
CA GLN A 676 -39.67 -30.20 -31.09
C GLN A 676 -40.44 -29.51 -32.23
N GLU A 677 -39.81 -29.36 -33.39
CA GLU A 677 -40.44 -28.91 -34.63
C GLU A 677 -40.05 -29.85 -35.77
N GLU A 678 -41.04 -30.39 -36.48
CA GLU A 678 -40.82 -31.25 -37.65
C GLU A 678 -40.69 -30.41 -38.93
N GLU A 679 -39.65 -30.67 -39.72
CA GLU A 679 -39.40 -30.03 -41.01
C GLU A 679 -39.08 -31.09 -42.07
N GLY A 680 -40.13 -31.58 -42.75
CA GLY A 680 -40.02 -32.67 -43.72
C GLY A 680 -39.67 -34.00 -43.03
N ASN A 681 -38.57 -34.62 -43.45
CA ASN A 681 -38.08 -35.89 -42.89
C ASN A 681 -37.12 -35.70 -41.70
N ARG A 682 -37.07 -34.49 -41.10
CA ARG A 682 -36.13 -34.12 -40.04
C ARG A 682 -36.85 -33.50 -38.84
N ILE A 683 -36.27 -33.63 -37.65
CA ILE A 683 -36.81 -33.07 -36.40
C ILE A 683 -35.78 -32.09 -35.82
N LYS A 684 -36.17 -30.81 -35.60
CA LYS A 684 -35.35 -29.78 -34.93
C LYS A 684 -35.77 -29.59 -33.48
N LEU A 685 -34.79 -29.40 -32.59
CA LEU A 685 -34.98 -29.24 -31.15
C LEU A 685 -34.61 -27.82 -30.70
N TYR A 686 -35.56 -27.07 -30.13
CA TYR A 686 -35.39 -25.69 -29.65
C TYR A 686 -35.54 -25.58 -28.12
N ALA A 687 -34.82 -24.66 -27.50
CA ALA A 687 -34.95 -24.36 -26.08
C ALA A 687 -36.32 -23.71 -25.76
N ALA A 688 -37.15 -24.33 -24.94
CA ALA A 688 -38.43 -23.74 -24.50
C ALA A 688 -38.26 -22.71 -23.38
N CYS A 689 -37.16 -22.75 -22.63
CA CYS A 689 -36.81 -21.79 -21.59
C CYS A 689 -35.30 -21.50 -21.52
N SER A 690 -34.91 -20.42 -20.83
CA SER A 690 -33.50 -20.16 -20.53
C SER A 690 -33.01 -21.07 -19.40
N GLY A 691 -31.78 -21.57 -19.51
CA GLY A 691 -31.21 -22.47 -18.51
C GLY A 691 -29.86 -23.06 -18.93
N GLU A 692 -29.45 -24.11 -18.24
CA GLU A 692 -28.25 -24.90 -18.55
C GLU A 692 -28.63 -26.06 -19.48
N PHE A 693 -28.00 -26.13 -20.66
CA PHE A 693 -28.25 -27.20 -21.63
C PHE A 693 -27.41 -28.43 -21.29
N VAL A 694 -28.06 -29.59 -21.16
CA VAL A 694 -27.45 -30.87 -20.78
C VAL A 694 -27.74 -31.93 -21.83
N TYR A 695 -26.71 -32.65 -22.25
CA TYR A 695 -26.83 -33.84 -23.11
C TYR A 695 -26.03 -35.00 -22.51
N GLU A 696 -26.71 -35.87 -21.78
CA GLU A 696 -26.12 -37.02 -21.09
C GLU A 696 -27.06 -38.24 -21.18
N LYS A 697 -26.50 -39.45 -21.32
CA LYS A 697 -27.25 -40.72 -21.31
C LYS A 697 -28.42 -40.80 -22.32
N LYS A 698 -28.24 -40.22 -23.53
CA LYS A 698 -29.28 -40.10 -24.57
C LYS A 698 -30.49 -39.24 -24.19
N LYS A 699 -30.37 -38.42 -23.13
CA LYS A 699 -31.37 -37.42 -22.74
C LYS A 699 -30.87 -36.02 -23.06
N LEU A 700 -31.68 -35.23 -23.76
CA LEU A 700 -31.47 -33.79 -23.93
C LEU A 700 -32.38 -33.05 -22.95
N ASP A 701 -31.87 -32.12 -22.16
CA ASP A 701 -32.69 -31.34 -21.22
C ASP A 701 -32.15 -29.91 -21.02
N ILE A 702 -32.98 -29.04 -20.46
CA ILE A 702 -32.60 -27.70 -19.99
C ILE A 702 -32.95 -27.56 -18.51
N LEU A 703 -31.93 -27.34 -17.68
CA LEU A 703 -32.09 -27.12 -16.25
C LEU A 703 -32.27 -25.63 -15.94
N LYS A 704 -33.38 -25.26 -15.29
CA LYS A 704 -33.69 -23.87 -14.87
C LYS A 704 -32.92 -23.42 -13.63
N VAL A 705 -32.31 -24.37 -12.92
CA VAL A 705 -31.56 -24.14 -11.67
C VAL A 705 -30.15 -24.65 -11.87
N HIS A 706 -29.16 -23.77 -11.74
CA HIS A 706 -27.76 -24.16 -11.69
C HIS A 706 -27.36 -24.44 -10.25
N THR A 707 -26.84 -25.64 -9.98
CA THR A 707 -26.48 -26.09 -8.62
C THR A 707 -24.98 -26.18 -8.46
N VAL A 708 -24.41 -25.39 -7.56
CA VAL A 708 -23.01 -25.51 -7.13
C VAL A 708 -22.95 -26.47 -5.93
N SER A 709 -22.30 -27.60 -6.16
CA SER A 709 -22.03 -28.62 -5.14
C SER A 709 -20.79 -28.22 -4.34
N GLY A 710 -20.97 -27.54 -3.20
CA GLY A 710 -19.91 -26.96 -2.38
C GLY A 710 -19.93 -25.43 -2.32
N ASP A 711 -18.76 -24.86 -2.02
CA ASP A 711 -18.56 -23.41 -1.90
C ASP A 711 -18.36 -22.75 -3.26
N VAL A 712 -18.73 -21.47 -3.35
CA VAL A 712 -18.28 -20.62 -4.46
C VAL A 712 -16.91 -20.05 -4.12
N ASP A 713 -15.87 -20.66 -4.68
CA ASP A 713 -14.45 -20.38 -4.44
C ASP A 713 -13.58 -20.60 -5.69
N PHE A 714 -12.27 -20.81 -5.54
CA PHE A 714 -11.37 -21.06 -6.69
C PHE A 714 -11.68 -22.36 -7.44
N SER A 715 -12.31 -23.33 -6.79
CA SER A 715 -12.72 -24.60 -7.38
C SER A 715 -13.94 -24.46 -8.30
N SER A 716 -14.84 -23.51 -8.02
CA SER A 716 -16.07 -23.28 -8.81
C SER A 716 -15.97 -22.06 -9.73
N GLY A 717 -15.20 -21.04 -9.34
CA GLY A 717 -15.22 -19.71 -9.95
C GLY A 717 -16.47 -18.89 -9.59
N ASN A 718 -16.55 -17.68 -10.15
CA ASN A 718 -17.73 -16.83 -10.17
C ASN A 718 -18.85 -17.48 -10.96
N VAL A 719 -20.09 -17.32 -10.49
CA VAL A 719 -21.26 -17.90 -11.15
C VAL A 719 -22.03 -16.80 -11.86
N LYS A 720 -22.25 -16.94 -13.17
CA LYS A 720 -23.15 -16.09 -13.95
C LYS A 720 -24.18 -16.94 -14.66
N PHE A 721 -25.45 -16.78 -14.30
CA PHE A 721 -26.52 -17.65 -14.79
C PHE A 721 -27.82 -16.88 -15.05
N SER A 722 -28.55 -17.24 -16.11
CA SER A 722 -29.82 -16.61 -16.49
C SER A 722 -31.03 -17.16 -15.74
N GLY A 723 -30.86 -18.24 -14.97
CA GLY A 723 -31.89 -18.84 -14.13
C GLY A 723 -31.62 -18.66 -12.64
N THR A 724 -32.15 -19.58 -11.84
CA THR A 724 -31.92 -19.65 -10.39
C THR A 724 -30.58 -20.29 -10.09
N VAL A 725 -29.84 -19.77 -9.11
CA VAL A 725 -28.58 -20.37 -8.63
C VAL A 725 -28.79 -20.92 -7.23
N ALA A 726 -28.46 -22.20 -7.04
CA ALA A 726 -28.46 -22.86 -5.73
C ALA A 726 -27.02 -23.24 -5.36
N VAL A 727 -26.55 -22.78 -4.20
CA VAL A 727 -25.23 -23.09 -3.65
C VAL A 727 -25.44 -23.87 -2.37
N SER A 728 -24.92 -25.10 -2.34
CA SER A 728 -25.00 -25.99 -1.17
C SER A 728 -24.01 -25.61 -0.06
N GLY A 729 -22.94 -24.88 -0.39
CA GLY A 729 -21.98 -24.30 0.56
C GLY A 729 -22.10 -22.79 0.71
N SER A 730 -20.96 -22.14 0.96
CA SER A 730 -20.79 -20.70 1.20
C SER A 730 -20.22 -19.96 -0.01
N VAL A 731 -20.46 -18.65 -0.09
CA VAL A 731 -19.76 -17.78 -1.06
C VAL A 731 -18.57 -17.15 -0.37
N ARG A 732 -17.36 -17.59 -0.76
CA ARG A 732 -16.11 -17.16 -0.12
C ARG A 732 -15.72 -15.73 -0.51
N SER A 733 -14.83 -15.16 0.30
CA SER A 733 -14.30 -13.80 0.12
C SER A 733 -13.74 -13.57 -1.28
N GLY A 734 -14.22 -12.51 -1.94
CA GLY A 734 -13.75 -12.10 -3.28
C GLY A 734 -14.38 -12.84 -4.46
N PHE A 735 -15.38 -13.70 -4.23
CA PHE A 735 -16.18 -14.33 -5.28
C PHE A 735 -17.53 -13.64 -5.48
N SER A 736 -18.17 -13.92 -6.62
CA SER A 736 -19.44 -13.31 -7.00
C SER A 736 -20.41 -14.28 -7.65
N ILE A 737 -21.71 -14.01 -7.41
CA ILE A 737 -22.83 -14.67 -8.07
C ILE A 737 -23.70 -13.60 -8.72
N LEU A 738 -23.95 -13.75 -10.02
CA LEU A 738 -24.84 -12.92 -10.81
C LEU A 738 -25.92 -13.81 -11.44
N ALA A 739 -27.12 -13.75 -10.90
CA ALA A 739 -28.26 -14.53 -11.38
C ALA A 739 -29.40 -13.61 -11.83
N GLU A 740 -30.08 -13.95 -12.94
CA GLU A 740 -31.34 -13.27 -13.29
C GLU A 740 -32.52 -13.80 -12.46
N GLY A 741 -32.49 -15.07 -12.03
CA GLY A 741 -33.46 -15.65 -11.10
C GLY A 741 -33.02 -15.59 -9.63
N HIS A 742 -33.73 -16.34 -8.78
CA HIS A 742 -33.43 -16.48 -7.34
C HIS A 742 -32.00 -16.97 -7.06
N VAL A 743 -31.41 -16.53 -5.94
CA VAL A 743 -30.14 -17.08 -5.44
C VAL A 743 -30.36 -17.66 -4.04
N LYS A 744 -30.06 -18.96 -3.88
CA LYS A 744 -30.14 -19.67 -2.60
C LYS A 744 -28.74 -20.11 -2.19
N VAL A 745 -28.27 -19.67 -1.04
CA VAL A 745 -26.98 -20.05 -0.45
C VAL A 745 -27.24 -20.73 0.89
N ALA A 746 -26.86 -22.00 1.01
CA ALA A 746 -27.07 -22.76 2.24
C ALA A 746 -26.03 -22.42 3.34
N GLY A 747 -24.85 -21.93 2.96
CA GLY A 747 -23.81 -21.46 3.87
C GLY A 747 -23.83 -19.95 4.13
N ASN A 748 -22.65 -19.37 4.35
CA ASN A 748 -22.46 -17.94 4.59
C ASN A 748 -22.12 -17.19 3.29
N ALA A 749 -22.33 -15.87 3.30
CA ALA A 749 -21.73 -14.97 2.32
C ALA A 749 -20.63 -14.13 2.99
N GLU A 750 -19.39 -14.35 2.61
CA GLU A 750 -18.21 -13.69 3.18
C GLU A 750 -17.65 -12.66 2.20
N SER A 751 -17.66 -11.36 2.53
CA SER A 751 -17.07 -10.29 1.71
C SER A 751 -17.27 -10.44 0.18
N SER A 752 -18.47 -10.87 -0.23
CA SER A 752 -18.78 -11.28 -1.61
C SER A 752 -19.82 -10.38 -2.26
N LEU A 753 -19.91 -10.46 -3.59
CA LEU A 753 -20.93 -9.77 -4.38
C LEU A 753 -21.98 -10.76 -4.85
N ILE A 754 -23.20 -10.64 -4.35
CA ILE A 754 -24.33 -11.48 -4.79
C ILE A 754 -25.40 -10.56 -5.38
N SER A 755 -25.75 -10.79 -6.64
CA SER A 755 -26.80 -10.05 -7.34
C SER A 755 -27.82 -11.02 -7.93
N SER A 756 -29.09 -10.79 -7.63
CA SER A 756 -30.23 -11.55 -8.15
C SER A 756 -31.24 -10.61 -8.80
N GLY A 757 -31.80 -11.04 -9.93
CA GLY A 757 -32.96 -10.41 -10.56
C GLY A 757 -34.29 -10.71 -9.86
N GLU A 758 -34.29 -11.57 -8.84
CA GLU A 758 -35.44 -11.91 -7.99
C GLU A 758 -35.03 -11.78 -6.51
N SER A 759 -35.24 -12.82 -5.69
CA SER A 759 -34.88 -12.84 -4.26
C SER A 759 -33.57 -13.58 -3.96
N ILE A 760 -32.90 -13.16 -2.88
CA ILE A 760 -31.70 -13.81 -2.34
C ILE A 760 -32.02 -14.39 -0.97
N THR A 761 -31.71 -15.67 -0.76
CA THR A 761 -31.81 -16.36 0.54
C THR A 761 -30.44 -16.87 0.95
N ILE A 762 -29.94 -16.44 2.11
CA ILE A 762 -28.65 -16.87 2.68
C ILE A 762 -28.92 -17.49 4.06
N ALA A 763 -28.81 -18.82 4.13
CA ALA A 763 -29.34 -19.58 5.24
C ALA A 763 -28.56 -19.42 6.55
N GLN A 764 -27.24 -19.13 6.54
CA GLN A 764 -26.46 -19.00 7.79
C GLN A 764 -26.15 -17.56 8.19
N GLY A 765 -25.81 -16.68 7.24
CA GLY A 765 -25.54 -15.27 7.53
C GLY A 765 -24.63 -14.57 6.53
N ILE A 766 -24.50 -13.26 6.71
CA ILE A 766 -23.65 -12.39 5.89
C ILE A 766 -22.56 -11.79 6.77
N VAL A 767 -21.31 -12.12 6.48
CA VAL A 767 -20.12 -11.59 7.15
C VAL A 767 -19.40 -10.66 6.17
N GLY A 768 -19.72 -9.37 6.24
CA GLY A 768 -19.38 -8.45 5.17
C GLY A 768 -17.95 -7.93 5.19
N GLY A 769 -17.35 -7.74 6.36
CA GLY A 769 -16.01 -7.16 6.51
C GLY A 769 -15.87 -5.76 5.87
N GLY A 770 -17.00 -5.04 5.72
CA GLY A 770 -17.08 -3.75 5.02
C GLY A 770 -17.05 -3.84 3.49
N LYS A 771 -17.05 -5.06 2.92
CA LYS A 771 -16.90 -5.30 1.47
C LYS A 771 -18.05 -6.06 0.81
N ALA A 772 -18.86 -6.81 1.56
CA ALA A 772 -19.97 -7.56 0.98
C ALA A 772 -21.07 -6.62 0.47
N VAL A 773 -21.59 -6.94 -0.71
CA VAL A 773 -22.69 -6.22 -1.37
C VAL A 773 -23.70 -7.25 -1.88
N ILE A 774 -24.90 -7.22 -1.31
CA ILE A 774 -25.98 -8.15 -1.65
C ILE A 774 -27.12 -7.35 -2.29
N ARG A 775 -27.51 -7.71 -3.52
CA ARG A 775 -28.48 -6.97 -4.34
C ARG A 775 -29.60 -7.86 -4.86
N ALA A 776 -30.84 -7.53 -4.52
CA ALA A 776 -32.01 -8.27 -4.99
C ALA A 776 -33.05 -7.31 -5.58
N LYS A 777 -33.70 -7.68 -6.69
CA LYS A 777 -34.88 -6.93 -7.17
C LYS A 777 -36.15 -7.27 -6.39
N SER A 778 -36.20 -8.40 -5.69
CA SER A 778 -37.31 -8.72 -4.80
C SER A 778 -36.83 -8.59 -3.35
N SER A 779 -36.65 -9.68 -2.63
CA SER A 779 -36.30 -9.67 -1.21
C SER A 779 -34.91 -10.24 -0.90
N ILE A 780 -34.35 -9.85 0.24
CA ILE A 780 -33.16 -10.49 0.83
C ILE A 780 -33.58 -11.13 2.14
N GLU A 781 -33.33 -12.42 2.30
CA GLU A 781 -33.59 -13.18 3.52
C GLU A 781 -32.31 -13.80 4.08
N THR A 782 -32.04 -13.59 5.38
CA THR A 782 -30.89 -14.22 6.04
C THR A 782 -31.06 -14.38 7.55
N ILE A 783 -30.17 -15.08 8.25
CA ILE A 783 -30.23 -15.14 9.72
C ILE A 783 -29.66 -13.86 10.34
N PHE A 784 -28.54 -13.34 9.85
CA PHE A 784 -27.92 -12.11 10.35
C PHE A 784 -27.08 -11.46 9.25
N ALA A 785 -26.80 -10.16 9.42
CA ALA A 785 -25.84 -9.46 8.60
C ALA A 785 -24.93 -8.58 9.46
N GLU A 786 -23.62 -8.64 9.19
CA GLU A 786 -22.63 -7.78 9.83
C GLU A 786 -21.77 -7.06 8.77
N GLN A 787 -21.59 -5.75 8.95
CA GLN A 787 -20.69 -4.92 8.13
C GLN A 787 -20.88 -5.13 6.61
N ALA A 788 -22.14 -5.22 6.18
CA ALA A 788 -22.53 -5.51 4.81
C ALA A 788 -23.46 -4.44 4.23
N THR A 789 -23.45 -4.31 2.91
CA THR A 789 -24.39 -3.46 2.16
C THR A 789 -25.49 -4.32 1.57
N LEU A 790 -26.73 -4.15 2.01
CA LEU A 790 -27.91 -4.88 1.56
C LEU A 790 -28.81 -3.94 0.77
N LEU A 791 -29.03 -4.24 -0.52
CA LEU A 791 -29.84 -3.43 -1.43
C LEU A 791 -30.98 -4.30 -1.97
N ALA A 792 -32.22 -3.99 -1.59
CA ALA A 792 -33.40 -4.69 -2.09
C ALA A 792 -34.40 -3.68 -2.68
N VAL A 793 -35.05 -3.99 -3.80
CA VAL A 793 -36.22 -3.19 -4.21
C VAL A 793 -37.43 -3.56 -3.34
N GLY A 794 -37.61 -4.83 -3.01
CA GLY A 794 -38.58 -5.30 -2.01
C GLY A 794 -38.06 -5.21 -0.58
N SER A 795 -38.44 -6.17 0.26
CA SER A 795 -38.13 -6.18 1.71
C SER A 795 -36.83 -6.89 2.04
N VAL A 796 -36.23 -6.53 3.18
CA VAL A 796 -35.10 -7.27 3.78
C VAL A 796 -35.58 -7.91 5.07
N SER A 797 -35.50 -9.23 5.15
CA SER A 797 -35.88 -9.99 6.34
C SER A 797 -34.65 -10.66 6.92
N MET A 798 -34.49 -10.57 8.24
CA MET A 798 -33.52 -11.40 8.92
C MET A 798 -33.96 -11.86 10.30
N LYS A 799 -33.43 -12.99 10.76
CA LYS A 799 -33.88 -13.60 12.00
C LYS A 799 -33.33 -12.91 13.25
N ASN A 800 -32.03 -12.66 13.32
CA ASN A 800 -31.35 -12.34 14.58
C ASN A 800 -30.85 -10.89 14.69
N ALA A 801 -29.95 -10.47 13.80
CA ALA A 801 -29.25 -9.20 13.99
C ALA A 801 -28.79 -8.54 12.69
N CYS A 802 -28.88 -7.21 12.68
CA CYS A 802 -28.32 -6.31 11.67
C CYS A 802 -27.27 -5.43 12.35
N LEU A 803 -25.99 -5.68 12.09
CA LEU A 803 -24.87 -5.10 12.84
C LEU A 803 -23.99 -4.24 11.93
N ARG A 804 -24.02 -2.92 12.13
CA ARG A 804 -23.17 -1.97 11.38
C ARG A 804 -23.33 -2.12 9.86
N CYS A 805 -24.55 -2.41 9.40
CA CYS A 805 -24.87 -2.58 7.99
C CYS A 805 -25.34 -1.27 7.35
N MET A 806 -25.22 -1.20 6.03
CA MET A 806 -25.95 -0.26 5.21
C MET A 806 -27.11 -1.02 4.57
N VAL A 807 -28.33 -0.76 5.00
CA VAL A 807 -29.53 -1.41 4.44
C VAL A 807 -30.32 -0.37 3.66
N LYS A 808 -30.64 -0.69 2.41
CA LYS A 808 -31.52 0.11 1.58
C LYS A 808 -32.58 -0.77 0.96
N CYS A 809 -33.83 -0.48 1.28
CA CYS A 809 -34.96 -1.20 0.75
C CYS A 809 -36.18 -0.31 0.50
N ASN A 810 -36.93 -0.56 -0.56
CA ASN A 810 -38.24 0.06 -0.75
C ASN A 810 -39.37 -0.78 -0.10
N GLY A 811 -39.10 -2.01 0.30
CA GLY A 811 -39.96 -2.70 1.26
C GLY A 811 -39.65 -2.30 2.71
N ARG A 812 -39.91 -3.24 3.62
CA ARG A 812 -39.66 -3.13 5.06
C ARG A 812 -38.42 -3.91 5.46
N LEU A 813 -37.64 -3.38 6.41
CA LEU A 813 -36.63 -4.17 7.12
C LEU A 813 -37.27 -4.89 8.31
N ARG A 814 -37.24 -6.22 8.35
CA ARG A 814 -37.85 -7.04 9.41
C ARG A 814 -36.81 -7.86 10.15
N LEU A 815 -36.66 -7.64 11.45
CA LEU A 815 -35.91 -8.52 12.36
C LEU A 815 -36.89 -9.42 13.11
N VAL A 816 -37.09 -10.65 12.63
CA VAL A 816 -38.23 -11.51 13.01
C VAL A 816 -38.02 -12.20 14.36
N GLY A 817 -36.80 -12.63 14.66
CA GLY A 817 -36.49 -13.40 15.88
C GLY A 817 -36.66 -12.59 17.17
N GLU A 818 -36.76 -13.30 18.30
CA GLU A 818 -37.06 -12.73 19.61
C GLU A 818 -36.06 -11.65 20.05
N LYS A 819 -34.77 -11.83 19.72
CA LYS A 819 -33.73 -10.85 20.04
C LYS A 819 -33.63 -9.71 19.04
N GLY A 820 -34.09 -9.88 17.79
CA GLY A 820 -34.04 -8.96 16.63
C GLY A 820 -33.32 -7.62 16.85
N ASN A 821 -31.98 -7.62 16.83
CA ASN A 821 -31.17 -6.43 17.18
C ASN A 821 -30.72 -5.65 15.94
N LEU A 822 -31.06 -4.38 15.85
CA LEU A 822 -30.51 -3.42 14.88
C LEU A 822 -29.50 -2.52 15.59
N ILE A 823 -28.20 -2.72 15.34
CA ILE A 823 -27.14 -2.01 16.07
C ILE A 823 -26.15 -1.40 15.09
N GLY A 824 -26.20 -0.06 14.98
CA GLY A 824 -25.27 0.73 14.20
C GLY A 824 -25.47 0.62 12.69
N GLY A 825 -24.99 1.64 11.98
CA GLY A 825 -25.11 1.72 10.52
C GLY A 825 -26.29 2.59 10.09
N VAL A 826 -26.66 2.46 8.82
CA VAL A 826 -27.66 3.31 8.16
C VAL A 826 -28.69 2.41 7.49
N VAL A 827 -29.95 2.59 7.87
CA VAL A 827 -31.10 1.90 7.30
C VAL A 827 -31.96 2.92 6.58
N ARG A 828 -32.28 2.64 5.32
CA ARG A 828 -33.23 3.41 4.51
C ARG A 828 -34.29 2.44 4.04
N ALA A 829 -35.48 2.50 4.66
CA ALA A 829 -36.55 1.55 4.41
C ALA A 829 -37.87 2.28 4.17
N ARG A 830 -38.38 2.28 2.93
CA ARG A 830 -39.58 3.06 2.57
C ARG A 830 -40.78 2.72 3.45
N GLU A 831 -41.06 1.43 3.67
CA GLU A 831 -42.17 0.95 4.51
C GLU A 831 -41.80 0.84 6.01
N GLY A 832 -40.59 1.29 6.36
CA GLY A 832 -40.07 1.35 7.72
C GLY A 832 -39.37 0.09 8.22
N VAL A 833 -39.33 -0.08 9.53
CA VAL A 833 -38.48 -1.09 10.21
C VAL A 833 -39.27 -1.78 11.32
N ILE A 834 -39.16 -3.10 11.42
CA ILE A 834 -39.62 -3.87 12.59
C ILE A 834 -38.39 -4.50 13.24
N ALA A 835 -38.14 -4.16 14.50
CA ALA A 835 -37.04 -4.73 15.28
C ALA A 835 -37.47 -5.02 16.72
N ALA A 836 -36.78 -5.95 17.39
CA ALA A 836 -36.93 -6.11 18.83
C ALA A 836 -36.18 -4.99 19.55
N ASN A 837 -34.90 -4.79 19.24
CA ASN A 837 -34.13 -3.69 19.82
C ASN A 837 -33.46 -2.86 18.73
N ILE A 838 -33.44 -1.55 18.92
CA ILE A 838 -32.75 -0.60 18.04
C ILE A 838 -31.72 0.19 18.85
N GLY A 839 -30.48 0.19 18.40
CA GLY A 839 -29.35 0.73 19.13
C GLY A 839 -28.86 -0.21 20.24
N ASN A 840 -27.99 0.31 21.10
CA ASN A 840 -27.47 -0.42 22.26
C ASN A 840 -27.21 0.53 23.45
N PRO A 841 -27.05 0.00 24.68
CA PRO A 841 -26.75 0.83 25.86
C PRO A 841 -25.48 1.67 25.75
N LYS A 842 -24.55 1.29 24.87
CA LYS A 842 -23.30 2.01 24.61
C LYS A 842 -23.47 3.22 23.68
N GLY A 843 -24.67 3.51 23.20
CA GLY A 843 -24.95 4.68 22.37
C GLY A 843 -24.44 4.57 20.93
N SER A 844 -24.38 3.37 20.36
CA SER A 844 -23.92 3.19 18.97
C SER A 844 -24.85 3.88 17.99
N ARG A 845 -24.30 4.84 17.22
CA ARG A 845 -25.06 5.65 16.26
C ARG A 845 -25.75 4.77 15.22
N THR A 846 -27.08 4.79 15.25
CA THR A 846 -27.95 3.99 14.37
C THR A 846 -28.92 4.94 13.69
N GLU A 847 -28.85 5.03 12.37
CA GLU A 847 -29.69 5.94 11.58
C GLU A 847 -30.74 5.17 10.80
N ILE A 848 -32.00 5.60 10.90
CA ILE A 848 -33.11 4.99 10.19
C ILE A 848 -33.88 6.07 9.46
N SER A 849 -33.91 6.01 8.14
CA SER A 849 -34.81 6.81 7.32
C SER A 849 -35.99 5.94 6.87
N PHE A 850 -37.22 6.47 6.98
CA PHE A 850 -38.42 5.79 6.49
C PHE A 850 -39.44 6.73 5.82
N GLY A 851 -40.36 6.15 5.04
CA GLY A 851 -41.51 6.85 4.46
C GLY A 851 -41.30 7.50 3.09
N GLN A 852 -40.12 7.37 2.47
CA GLN A 852 -39.80 7.93 1.15
C GLN A 852 -39.21 6.86 0.21
N ASP A 853 -39.27 7.09 -1.11
CA ASP A 853 -38.66 6.20 -2.10
C ASP A 853 -37.14 6.38 -2.17
N TYR A 854 -36.39 5.47 -1.56
CA TYR A 854 -34.94 5.58 -1.54
C TYR A 854 -34.28 5.24 -2.88
N LEU A 855 -34.93 4.50 -3.79
CA LEU A 855 -34.40 4.32 -5.14
C LEU A 855 -34.41 5.64 -5.92
N VAL A 856 -35.42 6.48 -5.69
CA VAL A 856 -35.45 7.86 -6.21
C VAL A 856 -34.31 8.68 -5.61
N MET A 857 -34.04 8.55 -4.31
CA MET A 857 -32.88 9.20 -3.66
C MET A 857 -31.54 8.81 -4.32
N ASP A 858 -31.32 7.54 -4.65
CA ASP A 858 -30.09 7.12 -5.36
C ASP A 858 -29.97 7.80 -6.73
N ARG A 859 -31.10 7.94 -7.42
CA ARG A 859 -31.14 8.63 -8.71
C ARG A 859 -30.84 10.12 -8.56
N ILE A 860 -31.37 10.76 -7.51
CA ILE A 860 -31.04 12.16 -7.15
C ILE A 860 -29.54 12.29 -6.93
N GLU A 861 -28.94 11.47 -6.05
CA GLU A 861 -27.50 11.52 -5.74
C GLU A 861 -26.63 11.30 -7.00
N LEU A 862 -27.07 10.44 -7.92
CA LEU A 862 -26.39 10.21 -9.19
C LEU A 862 -26.47 11.44 -10.11
N GLU A 863 -27.66 12.00 -10.32
CA GLU A 863 -27.83 13.17 -11.19
C GLU A 863 -27.16 14.41 -10.61
N GLU A 864 -27.13 14.60 -9.28
CA GLU A 864 -26.39 15.68 -8.63
C GLU A 864 -24.89 15.61 -8.91
N ARG A 865 -24.30 14.41 -8.84
CA ARG A 865 -22.89 14.20 -9.20
C ARG A 865 -22.61 14.57 -10.65
N GLU A 866 -23.50 14.21 -11.56
CA GLU A 866 -23.36 14.50 -12.98
C GLU A 866 -23.56 16.00 -13.29
N VAL A 867 -24.52 16.66 -12.65
CA VAL A 867 -24.71 18.11 -12.68
C VAL A 867 -23.46 18.84 -12.18
N LYS A 868 -22.85 18.38 -11.08
CA LYS A 868 -21.61 18.94 -10.54
C LYS A 868 -20.45 18.81 -11.54
N LYS A 869 -20.30 17.65 -12.20
CA LYS A 869 -19.28 17.45 -13.24
C LYS A 869 -19.46 18.42 -14.40
N LEU A 870 -20.70 18.60 -14.88
CA LEU A 870 -21.01 19.53 -15.96
C LEU A 870 -20.73 20.98 -15.57
N ARG A 871 -21.09 21.41 -14.35
CA ARG A 871 -20.76 22.75 -13.83
C ARG A 871 -19.25 23.00 -13.80
N ASN A 872 -18.47 22.03 -13.34
CA ASN A 872 -17.01 22.13 -13.32
C ASN A 872 -16.41 22.19 -14.73
N ALA A 873 -16.96 21.43 -15.68
CA ALA A 873 -16.52 21.47 -17.07
C ALA A 873 -16.85 22.83 -17.72
N LEU A 874 -18.03 23.38 -17.47
CA LEU A 874 -18.41 24.72 -17.92
C LEU A 874 -17.47 25.80 -17.39
N ALA A 875 -17.12 25.78 -16.09
CA ALA A 875 -16.17 26.73 -15.51
C ALA A 875 -14.77 26.67 -16.17
N ARG A 876 -14.32 25.46 -16.56
CA ARG A 876 -13.08 25.29 -17.32
C ARG A 876 -13.19 25.89 -18.71
N ILE A 877 -14.29 25.64 -19.42
CA ILE A 877 -14.55 26.21 -20.74
C ILE A 877 -14.60 27.74 -20.66
N ASP A 878 -15.22 28.32 -19.63
CA ASP A 878 -15.25 29.76 -19.41
C ASP A 878 -13.84 30.34 -19.24
N THR A 879 -12.97 29.65 -18.49
CA THR A 879 -11.57 30.03 -18.32
C THR A 879 -10.80 29.93 -19.64
N THR A 880 -11.01 28.85 -20.39
CA THR A 880 -10.40 28.66 -21.72
C THR A 880 -10.86 29.72 -22.70
N MET A 881 -12.16 30.06 -22.73
CA MET A 881 -12.72 31.12 -23.56
C MET A 881 -12.09 32.48 -23.22
N ALA A 882 -11.99 32.83 -21.93
CA ALA A 882 -11.35 34.09 -21.50
C ALA A 882 -9.88 34.17 -21.92
N SER A 883 -9.15 33.04 -21.91
CA SER A 883 -7.77 32.96 -22.41
C SER A 883 -7.71 33.11 -23.94
N LEU A 884 -8.61 32.46 -24.68
CA LEU A 884 -8.66 32.51 -26.14
C LEU A 884 -9.10 33.90 -26.64
N GLU A 885 -9.99 34.58 -25.92
CA GLU A 885 -10.37 35.98 -26.18
C GLU A 885 -9.18 36.93 -26.00
N LYS A 886 -8.38 36.75 -24.95
CA LYS A 886 -7.12 37.51 -24.76
C LYS A 886 -6.08 37.23 -25.85
N GLN A 887 -6.06 36.02 -26.41
CA GLN A 887 -5.13 35.60 -27.46
C GLN A 887 -5.60 35.96 -28.88
N GLY A 888 -6.86 36.37 -29.06
CA GLY A 888 -7.42 36.74 -30.36
C GLY A 888 -7.73 35.56 -31.31
N ASP A 889 -7.70 34.32 -30.83
CA ASP A 889 -7.94 33.11 -31.65
C ASP A 889 -9.45 32.87 -31.85
N LYS A 890 -10.01 33.48 -32.88
CA LYS A 890 -11.44 33.40 -33.23
C LYS A 890 -11.91 31.98 -33.57
N GLY A 891 -11.05 31.14 -34.14
CA GLY A 891 -11.41 29.79 -34.58
C GLY A 891 -11.63 28.84 -33.41
N ARG A 892 -10.67 28.82 -32.46
CA ARG A 892 -10.80 28.01 -31.24
C ARG A 892 -11.84 28.56 -30.28
N LEU A 893 -12.03 29.88 -30.25
CA LEU A 893 -13.08 30.50 -29.46
C LEU A 893 -14.48 30.04 -29.89
N GLU A 894 -14.74 29.94 -31.20
CA GLU A 894 -16.04 29.49 -31.70
C GLU A 894 -16.30 28.01 -31.41
N MET A 895 -15.26 27.17 -31.45
CA MET A 895 -15.36 25.78 -31.00
C MET A 895 -15.69 25.67 -29.51
N ALA A 896 -15.01 26.46 -28.67
CA ALA A 896 -15.28 26.51 -27.22
C ALA A 896 -16.71 26.99 -26.92
N ARG A 897 -17.24 27.95 -27.69
CA ARG A 897 -18.64 28.42 -27.58
C ARG A 897 -19.64 27.32 -27.94
N LYS A 898 -19.41 26.56 -29.01
CA LYS A 898 -20.27 25.43 -29.39
C LYS A 898 -20.25 24.32 -28.33
N GLU A 899 -19.09 24.02 -27.77
CA GLU A 899 -18.95 23.05 -26.70
C GLU A 899 -19.67 23.52 -25.42
N LYS A 900 -19.51 24.80 -25.04
CA LYS A 900 -20.23 25.43 -23.94
C LYS A 900 -21.75 25.30 -24.10
N LEU A 901 -22.28 25.62 -25.28
CA LEU A 901 -23.72 25.52 -25.56
C LEU A 901 -24.22 24.08 -25.41
N LYS A 902 -23.47 23.10 -25.91
CA LYS A 902 -23.81 21.67 -25.76
C LYS A 902 -23.85 21.26 -24.29
N MET A 903 -22.84 21.65 -23.51
CA MET A 903 -22.79 21.34 -22.07
C MET A 903 -23.89 22.05 -21.28
N MET A 904 -24.25 23.29 -21.64
CA MET A 904 -25.38 24.01 -21.05
C MET A 904 -26.71 23.29 -21.28
N LYS A 905 -26.99 22.83 -22.52
CA LYS A 905 -28.20 22.05 -22.81
C LYS A 905 -28.28 20.74 -22.00
N MET A 906 -27.14 20.05 -21.84
CA MET A 906 -27.07 18.85 -21.01
C MET A 906 -27.31 19.17 -19.53
N LEU A 907 -26.75 20.28 -19.03
CA LEU A 907 -26.94 20.75 -17.67
C LEU A 907 -28.40 21.08 -17.39
N GLU A 908 -29.07 21.79 -18.30
CA GLU A 908 -30.48 22.13 -18.21
C GLU A 908 -31.35 20.88 -18.13
N LYS A 909 -31.18 19.93 -19.08
CA LYS A 909 -31.95 18.66 -19.10
C LYS A 909 -31.78 17.87 -17.80
N ARG A 910 -30.56 17.75 -17.29
CA ARG A 910 -30.30 17.04 -16.02
C ARG A 910 -30.81 17.79 -14.80
N SER A 911 -30.76 19.13 -14.81
CA SER A 911 -31.30 19.96 -13.74
C SER A 911 -32.83 19.83 -13.65
N MET A 912 -33.53 19.77 -14.79
CA MET A 912 -34.97 19.51 -14.84
C MET A 912 -35.34 18.11 -14.34
N LEU A 913 -34.56 17.09 -14.73
CA LEU A 913 -34.74 15.73 -14.20
C LEU A 913 -34.52 15.70 -12.68
N LEU A 914 -33.48 16.37 -12.18
CA LEU A 914 -33.19 16.46 -10.76
C LEU A 914 -34.34 17.12 -9.98
N PHE A 915 -34.92 18.19 -10.52
CA PHE A 915 -36.11 18.84 -9.95
C PHE A 915 -37.28 17.86 -9.85
N THR A 916 -37.59 17.15 -10.94
CA THR A 916 -38.67 16.16 -10.99
C THR A 916 -38.45 15.00 -10.00
N LEU A 917 -37.21 14.53 -9.87
CA LEU A 917 -36.87 13.47 -8.93
C LEU A 917 -37.00 13.94 -7.47
N ARG A 918 -36.60 15.18 -7.15
CA ARG A 918 -36.78 15.76 -5.81
C ARG A 918 -38.24 15.88 -5.43
N GLU A 919 -39.08 16.36 -6.34
CA GLU A 919 -40.53 16.40 -6.14
C GLU A 919 -41.10 15.00 -5.88
N ARG A 920 -40.68 13.99 -6.67
CA ARG A 920 -41.08 12.60 -6.42
C ARG A 920 -40.59 12.07 -5.06
N PHE A 921 -39.43 12.50 -4.58
CA PHE A 921 -38.88 12.05 -3.30
C PHE A 921 -39.65 12.61 -2.09
N GLU A 922 -40.32 13.75 -2.23
CA GLU A 922 -41.23 14.29 -1.19
C GLU A 922 -42.54 13.49 -1.05
N GLN A 923 -42.80 12.50 -1.92
CA GLN A 923 -43.97 11.64 -1.80
C GLN A 923 -43.86 10.75 -0.55
N HIS A 924 -44.87 10.85 0.31
CA HIS A 924 -44.99 10.02 1.50
C HIS A 924 -45.57 8.64 1.17
N PHE A 925 -44.99 7.61 1.79
CA PHE A 925 -45.49 6.23 1.76
C PHE A 925 -45.84 5.76 3.17
N ASP A 926 -46.94 5.01 3.28
CA ASP A 926 -47.39 4.39 4.53
C ASP A 926 -46.28 3.54 5.14
N SER A 927 -45.85 3.94 6.34
CA SER A 927 -44.62 3.41 6.93
C SER A 927 -44.57 3.61 8.44
N SER A 928 -43.86 2.71 9.12
CA SER A 928 -43.70 2.76 10.58
C SER A 928 -42.40 2.13 11.04
N VAL A 929 -41.87 2.64 12.14
CA VAL A 929 -40.77 2.02 12.87
C VAL A 929 -41.33 1.40 14.14
N VAL A 930 -41.44 0.08 14.14
CA VAL A 930 -42.01 -0.72 15.25
C VAL A 930 -40.89 -1.34 16.06
N VAL A 931 -40.82 -1.01 17.34
CA VAL A 931 -39.83 -1.50 18.29
C VAL A 931 -40.51 -2.33 19.37
N ARG A 932 -40.41 -3.67 19.26
CA ARG A 932 -41.08 -4.60 20.19
C ARG A 932 -40.44 -4.60 21.60
N GLY A 933 -39.13 -4.43 21.65
CA GLY A 933 -38.30 -4.40 22.86
C GLY A 933 -37.91 -2.96 23.21
N THR A 934 -36.63 -2.60 23.07
CA THR A 934 -36.10 -1.30 23.50
C THR A 934 -35.44 -0.51 22.37
N VAL A 935 -35.74 0.78 22.26
CA VAL A 935 -34.92 1.75 21.52
C VAL A 935 -33.98 2.45 22.49
N TYR A 936 -32.69 2.46 22.19
CA TYR A 936 -31.65 3.03 23.05
C TYR A 936 -31.23 4.45 22.61
N PRO A 937 -30.59 5.24 23.48
CA PRO A 937 -29.96 6.50 23.09
C PRO A 937 -28.93 6.30 21.98
N GLY A 938 -28.76 7.31 21.13
CA GLY A 938 -27.89 7.26 19.94
C GLY A 938 -28.59 6.78 18.66
N VAL A 939 -29.87 6.40 18.75
CA VAL A 939 -30.73 6.14 17.59
C VAL A 939 -31.29 7.47 17.07
N VAL A 940 -31.14 7.69 15.76
CA VAL A 940 -31.69 8.83 15.04
C VAL A 940 -32.61 8.31 13.96
N ILE A 941 -33.87 8.70 14.02
CA ILE A 941 -34.88 8.32 13.05
C ILE A 941 -35.22 9.57 12.24
N GLU A 942 -35.27 9.42 10.93
CA GLU A 942 -35.49 10.49 9.97
C GLU A 942 -36.63 10.13 9.02
N SER A 943 -37.43 11.12 8.67
CA SER A 943 -38.44 11.02 7.61
C SER A 943 -38.72 12.42 7.08
N HIS A 944 -38.64 12.62 5.76
CA HIS A 944 -38.92 13.90 5.11
C HIS A 944 -38.11 15.08 5.71
N GLY A 945 -36.83 14.83 6.06
CA GLY A 945 -35.95 15.83 6.68
C GLY A 945 -36.30 16.20 8.12
N ARG A 946 -37.22 15.45 8.76
CA ARG A 946 -37.58 15.60 10.17
C ARG A 946 -36.92 14.51 10.99
N TYR A 947 -36.48 14.85 12.19
CA TYR A 947 -35.67 13.97 13.03
C TYR A 947 -36.36 13.66 14.35
N TRP A 948 -36.23 12.42 14.79
CA TRP A 948 -36.63 11.94 16.10
C TRP A 948 -35.44 11.23 16.76
N SER A 949 -35.26 11.48 18.06
CA SER A 949 -34.25 10.80 18.88
C SER A 949 -34.74 10.73 20.32
N THR A 950 -34.09 9.88 21.13
CA THR A 950 -34.43 9.70 22.54
C THR A 950 -33.18 9.78 23.41
N GLU A 951 -33.27 10.49 24.53
CA GLU A 951 -32.18 10.61 25.52
C GLU A 951 -32.17 9.44 26.53
N THR A 952 -33.35 8.84 26.75
CA THR A 952 -33.53 7.68 27.63
C THR A 952 -34.04 6.47 26.84
N PRO A 953 -33.74 5.23 27.26
CA PRO A 953 -34.30 4.05 26.61
C PRO A 953 -35.83 4.03 26.68
N LYS A 954 -36.51 3.78 25.55
CA LYS A 954 -37.97 3.61 25.48
C LYS A 954 -38.31 2.17 25.06
N LYS A 955 -39.38 1.61 25.61
CA LYS A 955 -39.80 0.23 25.37
C LYS A 955 -41.13 0.16 24.64
N GLY A 956 -41.26 -0.79 23.70
CA GLY A 956 -42.54 -1.13 23.08
C GLY A 956 -43.18 0.02 22.30
N ILE A 957 -42.41 0.76 21.50
CA ILE A 957 -42.90 1.96 20.81
C ILE A 957 -43.11 1.72 19.32
N THR A 958 -44.07 2.44 18.75
CA THR A 958 -44.24 2.57 17.29
C THR A 958 -44.15 4.02 16.91
N LEU A 959 -43.34 4.32 15.90
CA LEU A 959 -43.15 5.66 15.37
C LEU A 959 -43.68 5.74 13.94
N ILE A 960 -44.45 6.78 13.65
CA ILE A 960 -44.97 7.09 12.32
C ILE A 960 -44.65 8.54 11.96
N PHE A 961 -44.62 8.85 10.67
CA PHE A 961 -44.57 10.22 10.21
C PHE A 961 -46.01 10.71 10.01
N ASP A 962 -46.41 11.70 10.81
CA ASP A 962 -47.71 12.32 10.72
C ASP A 962 -47.66 13.45 9.68
N GLN A 963 -48.43 13.26 8.60
CA GLN A 963 -48.50 14.20 7.47
C GLN A 963 -49.21 15.51 7.83
N GLU A 964 -50.10 15.51 8.81
CA GLU A 964 -50.83 16.73 9.22
C GLU A 964 -49.92 17.63 10.06
N THR A 965 -49.19 17.04 11.02
CA THR A 965 -48.30 17.82 11.90
C THR A 965 -46.89 18.00 11.32
N GLY A 966 -46.51 17.22 10.31
CA GLY A 966 -45.18 17.21 9.71
C GLY A 966 -44.09 16.78 10.69
N ARG A 967 -44.43 15.87 11.63
CA ARG A 967 -43.55 15.40 12.70
C ARG A 967 -43.56 13.88 12.80
N ILE A 968 -42.49 13.33 13.33
CA ILE A 968 -42.44 11.91 13.72
C ILE A 968 -43.03 11.80 15.13
N ILE A 969 -44.14 11.06 15.26
CA ILE A 969 -44.90 10.90 16.50
C ILE A 969 -44.87 9.45 16.99
N GLU A 970 -45.04 9.28 18.30
CA GLU A 970 -45.21 7.98 18.94
C GLU A 970 -46.70 7.65 19.03
N VAL A 971 -47.08 6.45 18.60
CA VAL A 971 -48.49 5.99 18.61
C VAL A 971 -48.64 4.74 19.47
N SER A 972 -49.72 4.68 20.25
CA SER A 972 -50.14 3.49 20.99
C SER A 972 -50.78 2.50 20.02
N GLU A 973 -50.16 1.33 19.84
CA GLU A 973 -50.61 0.18 19.03
C GLU A 973 -51.44 0.55 17.79
N ALA A 974 -50.77 0.76 16.66
CA ALA A 974 -51.45 0.66 15.37
C ALA A 974 -51.89 -0.80 15.17
N GLU A 975 -53.18 -1.08 15.26
CA GLU A 975 -53.77 -2.31 14.72
C GLU A 975 -53.29 -2.47 13.27
N PRO A 976 -52.64 -3.59 12.90
CA PRO A 976 -52.34 -3.85 11.51
C PRO A 976 -53.67 -3.96 10.77
N LYS A 977 -53.97 -3.02 9.86
CA LYS A 977 -55.10 -3.14 8.95
C LYS A 977 -55.01 -4.49 8.25
N GLU A 978 -56.07 -5.29 8.40
CA GLU A 978 -56.19 -6.64 7.88
C GLU A 978 -55.81 -6.72 6.41
N GLY A 979 -54.90 -7.64 6.09
CA GLY A 979 -54.58 -7.94 4.70
C GLY A 979 -53.29 -8.71 4.47
N GLU A 980 -52.83 -9.58 5.37
CA GLU A 980 -51.78 -10.57 5.05
C GLU A 980 -51.76 -11.67 6.13
N LYS A 981 -52.80 -12.50 6.14
CA LYS A 981 -52.74 -13.84 6.73
C LYS A 981 -52.02 -14.75 5.74
N SER A 982 -50.93 -15.36 6.22
CA SER A 982 -50.32 -16.62 5.75
C SER A 982 -50.15 -16.84 4.24
N ALA A 983 -48.90 -16.75 3.77
CA ALA A 983 -48.31 -17.69 2.82
C ALA A 983 -46.80 -17.74 3.04
#